data_AF-A0A9D2P2S8-F1
#
_entry.id   AF-A0A9D2P2S8-F1
#
_cell.length_a   1.000
_cell.length_b   1.000
_cell.length_c   1.000
_cell.angle_alpha   90.00
_cell.angle_beta   90.00
_cell.angle_gamma   90.00
#
_symmetry.space_group_name_H-M   'P 1'
#
loop_
_entity.id
_entity.type
_entity.pdbx_description
1 polymer ?
#
loop_
_entity_poly.entity_id
_entity_poly.type
_entity_poly.pdbx_seq_one_letter_code
_entity_poly.pdbx_strand_id
1 'polypeptide(L)'
;MLSAELRMLSYGEIRLKDPFLIRSMELEKEYLLSLDADRLLAGFRETAGKKTKAMLYPGWESTEIRGHTMGHYLTALSQLWAYEHDPEILDRIGEIIEGLADCQREDGYLCAFPEVLFDRVEQKEPAWVPWYTMHKIISGVTAVYRLCGLQKAYKIMKGLADWAAARILSWSDEVRETVLAVEYGGMNDCLYDVYKITGDPIYAKAAAGFDEMPLFKAIAEGKDVLDGLHANTTIPKILGGLKRYDVLKEKEPFYLEVAERFWDMVVHHHTYITGGNSEWEHFGEPDILDGERSACNCETCNTYNMLKLTSLLFRLTGKKKYADYDERTYINAILSSQNHETGMTTYFQPMASGYFKVYSRPYDNFWCCTGTGMENFTKQCEGICYAGEDILYINRYVSSDIEWKEKGLRIELEAGLLTEQPLSIRVYGNSEKIGGWKIAVRVPEWTAEEPRISCSSEVHRIYEEEAGDYFLFEGQSADGGEISIDFPMQIQVHGLPDASNVVAFTYGPFVLSADMGIEDMVTATTGVDVTVPVWKPGVRKCILYDGPGAIGTDPDLSSAVSVVVTEMMKKTGEGPEFILRDAAGNEFIFSPHFLKNQVRYGIYFYLYKKGSEEYEDYRREQMRKEYVMKHRREVIPLGNDQYELAHGIQGSCTEAVNVSGKRGRSAKPGGWFSYEMDIPQEKSSLAVTWGESGSCRISVDGELLSEKEDVCGDTGLCEKEIPLPAKYAGKRVRIEFRNTDQKRDLQILNELCISVND
;
A
#
# COMPACT_ATOMS: atom_id res chain seq x y z
N MET A 1 -4.38 1.85 33.86
CA MET A 1 -3.19 2.67 34.23
C MET A 1 -1.97 2.06 33.54
N LEU A 2 -1.67 2.46 32.30
CA LEU A 2 -0.50 1.99 31.54
C LEU A 2 -0.03 3.15 30.64
N SER A 3 0.73 4.09 31.24
CA SER A 3 1.35 5.23 30.57
C SER A 3 2.87 5.14 30.77
N ALA A 4 3.46 4.07 30.26
CA ALA A 4 4.91 3.98 30.06
C ALA A 4 5.15 3.92 28.56
N GLU A 5 6.07 4.76 28.06
CA GLU A 5 6.49 4.75 26.66
C GLU A 5 7.05 3.37 26.32
N LEU A 6 6.36 2.63 25.44
CA LEU A 6 6.81 1.30 25.05
C LEU A 6 7.92 1.42 24.02
N ARG A 7 8.86 0.48 24.03
CA ARG A 7 9.90 0.37 23.01
C ARG A 7 9.82 -0.98 22.31
N MET A 8 10.17 -1.01 21.03
CA MET A 8 10.45 -2.28 20.36
C MET A 8 11.76 -2.86 20.92
N LEU A 9 11.84 -4.19 20.97
CA LEU A 9 13.12 -4.86 21.18
C LEU A 9 14.01 -4.66 19.94
N SER A 10 15.32 -4.75 20.13
CA SER A 10 16.28 -4.68 19.02
C SER A 10 16.17 -5.90 18.11
N TYR A 11 16.56 -5.78 16.83
CA TYR A 11 16.50 -6.88 15.86
C TYR A 11 17.20 -8.16 16.35
N GLY A 12 18.33 -8.01 17.03
CA GLY A 12 19.12 -9.12 17.59
C GLY A 12 18.48 -9.83 18.79
N GLU A 13 17.44 -9.26 19.39
CA GLU A 13 16.75 -9.81 20.57
C GLU A 13 15.56 -10.70 20.22
N ILE A 14 15.18 -10.80 18.95
CA ILE A 14 14.14 -11.72 18.50
C ILE A 14 14.74 -12.60 17.41
N ARG A 15 14.57 -13.92 17.53
CA ARG A 15 15.00 -14.92 16.56
C ARG A 15 13.78 -15.69 16.09
N LEU A 16 13.43 -15.50 14.83
CA LEU A 16 12.31 -16.23 14.22
C LEU A 16 12.63 -17.74 14.19
N LYS A 17 11.61 -18.54 14.47
CA LYS A 17 11.60 -20.00 14.31
C LYS A 17 10.61 -20.45 13.24
N ASP A 18 9.80 -19.52 12.71
CA ASP A 18 8.86 -19.78 11.63
C ASP A 18 9.60 -19.97 10.28
N PRO A 19 9.58 -21.18 9.68
CA PRO A 19 10.34 -21.45 8.46
C PRO A 19 9.90 -20.60 7.26
N PHE A 20 8.63 -20.20 7.20
CA PHE A 20 8.10 -19.39 6.11
C PHE A 20 8.67 -17.98 6.16
N LEU A 21 8.65 -17.35 7.35
CA LEU A 21 9.21 -16.01 7.52
C LEU A 21 10.73 -15.98 7.42
N ILE A 22 11.41 -17.02 7.91
CA ILE A 22 12.86 -17.17 7.72
C ILE A 22 13.18 -17.22 6.22
N ARG A 23 12.47 -18.06 5.44
CA ARG A 23 12.71 -18.16 4.00
C ARG A 23 12.41 -16.85 3.26
N SER A 24 11.35 -16.14 3.65
CA SER A 24 10.99 -14.83 3.08
C SER A 24 12.11 -13.79 3.25
N MET A 25 12.72 -13.74 4.44
CA MET A 25 13.86 -12.87 4.74
C MET A 25 15.15 -13.32 4.04
N GLU A 26 15.40 -14.63 3.93
CA GLU A 26 16.53 -15.17 3.16
C GLU A 26 16.46 -14.78 1.67
N LEU A 27 15.28 -14.88 1.05
CA LEU A 27 15.08 -14.47 -0.34
C LEU A 27 15.39 -12.98 -0.55
N GLU A 28 14.99 -12.13 0.40
CA GLU A 28 15.31 -10.70 0.35
C GLU A 28 16.82 -10.47 0.51
N LYS A 29 17.47 -11.17 1.44
CA LYS A 29 18.93 -11.12 1.61
C LYS A 29 19.67 -11.55 0.33
N GLU A 30 19.25 -12.65 -0.28
CA GLU A 30 19.78 -13.14 -1.57
C GLU A 30 19.64 -12.06 -2.66
N TYR A 31 18.48 -11.42 -2.75
CA TYR A 31 18.25 -10.32 -3.69
C TYR A 31 19.16 -9.11 -3.43
N LEU A 32 19.24 -8.62 -2.19
CA LEU A 32 20.06 -7.47 -1.83
C LEU A 32 21.55 -7.69 -2.11
N LEU A 33 22.07 -8.89 -1.84
CA LEU A 33 23.47 -9.22 -2.12
C LEU A 33 23.74 -9.44 -3.62
N SER A 34 22.71 -9.73 -4.42
CA SER A 34 22.82 -9.85 -5.88
C SER A 34 22.98 -8.51 -6.61
N LEU A 35 22.59 -7.39 -5.97
CA LEU A 35 22.71 -6.06 -6.56
C LEU A 35 24.19 -5.63 -6.64
N ASP A 36 24.53 -4.89 -7.70
CA ASP A 36 25.87 -4.38 -7.97
C ASP A 36 26.05 -3.02 -7.30
N ALA A 37 26.97 -2.96 -6.34
CA ALA A 37 27.30 -1.75 -5.58
C ALA A 37 27.76 -0.60 -6.49
N ASP A 38 28.54 -0.89 -7.54
CA ASP A 38 29.08 0.11 -8.44
C ASP A 38 28.01 0.72 -9.35
N ARG A 39 26.94 -0.03 -9.66
CA ARG A 39 25.76 0.47 -10.37
C ARG A 39 24.93 1.40 -9.49
N LEU A 40 24.69 1.02 -8.23
CA LEU A 40 24.00 1.88 -7.26
C LEU A 40 24.76 3.18 -7.00
N LEU A 41 26.10 3.14 -6.98
CA LEU A 41 26.97 4.31 -6.79
C LEU A 41 27.17 5.15 -8.07
N ALA A 42 26.71 4.70 -9.24
CA ALA A 42 27.05 5.34 -10.52
C ALA A 42 26.56 6.80 -10.58
N GLY A 43 25.30 7.07 -10.22
CA GLY A 43 24.73 8.42 -10.27
C GLY A 43 25.34 9.39 -9.24
N PHE A 44 25.73 8.87 -8.07
CA PHE A 44 26.44 9.65 -7.05
C PHE A 44 27.82 10.07 -7.55
N ARG A 45 28.57 9.15 -8.19
CA ARG A 45 29.88 9.45 -8.79
C ARG A 45 29.76 10.45 -9.92
N GLU A 46 28.77 10.28 -10.81
CA GLU A 46 28.51 11.22 -11.90
C GLU A 46 28.25 12.64 -11.37
N THR A 47 27.36 12.77 -10.38
CA THR A 47 27.02 14.05 -9.75
C THR A 47 28.23 14.70 -9.05
N ALA A 48 29.11 13.89 -8.46
CA ALA A 48 30.36 14.34 -7.85
C ALA A 48 31.49 14.64 -8.86
N GLY A 49 31.24 14.54 -10.18
CA GLY A 49 32.26 14.72 -11.22
C GLY A 49 33.33 13.62 -11.24
N LYS A 50 33.02 12.45 -10.68
CA LYS A 50 33.91 11.28 -10.61
C LYS A 50 33.61 10.29 -11.73
N LYS A 51 34.65 9.51 -12.11
CA LYS A 51 34.50 8.44 -13.10
C LYS A 51 33.60 7.33 -12.55
N THR A 52 32.52 7.02 -13.26
CA THR A 52 31.65 5.88 -12.95
C THR A 52 32.37 4.55 -13.25
N LYS A 53 32.09 3.52 -12.44
CA LYS A 53 32.66 2.18 -12.61
C LYS A 53 31.71 1.21 -13.33
N ALA A 54 30.42 1.51 -13.32
CA ALA A 54 29.38 0.77 -13.99
C ALA A 54 28.27 1.70 -14.50
N MET A 55 27.36 1.18 -15.32
CA MET A 55 26.17 1.92 -15.77
C MET A 55 25.09 1.93 -14.68
N LEU A 56 24.27 2.98 -14.67
CA LEU A 56 23.08 3.04 -13.82
C LEU A 56 22.20 1.79 -14.01
N TYR A 57 21.46 1.43 -12.97
CA TYR A 57 20.33 0.55 -13.14
C TYR A 57 19.27 1.21 -14.04
N PRO A 58 18.56 0.45 -14.89
CA PRO A 58 17.49 0.99 -15.72
C PRO A 58 16.23 1.27 -14.88
N GLY A 59 15.12 1.62 -15.54
CA GLY A 59 13.90 2.04 -14.86
C GLY A 59 14.11 3.37 -14.15
N TRP A 60 13.54 3.52 -12.96
CA TRP A 60 13.56 4.77 -12.18
C TRP A 60 14.96 5.20 -11.72
N GLU A 61 15.91 4.27 -11.58
CA GLU A 61 17.31 4.61 -11.25
C GLU A 61 18.06 5.28 -12.41
N SER A 62 17.44 5.37 -13.59
CA SER A 62 17.95 6.13 -14.74
C SER A 62 17.18 7.44 -15.02
N THR A 63 16.27 7.85 -14.14
CA THR A 63 15.44 9.06 -14.30
C THR A 63 15.84 10.15 -13.29
N GLU A 64 14.97 11.14 -13.05
CA GLU A 64 15.20 12.23 -12.09
C GLU A 64 15.08 11.78 -10.62
N ILE A 65 14.44 10.64 -10.32
CA ILE A 65 14.31 10.10 -8.95
C ILE A 65 15.49 9.22 -8.51
N ARG A 66 16.45 8.96 -9.41
CA ARG A 66 17.60 8.08 -9.17
C ARG A 66 18.32 8.34 -7.84
N GLY A 67 18.84 7.28 -7.24
CA GLY A 67 19.47 7.30 -5.92
C GLY A 67 18.49 7.05 -4.76
N HIS A 68 17.18 7.05 -4.99
CA HIS A 68 16.21 6.72 -3.94
C HIS A 68 16.37 5.28 -3.46
N THR A 69 16.71 4.34 -4.37
CA THR A 69 16.95 2.94 -4.03
C THR A 69 18.10 2.80 -3.05
N MET A 70 19.17 3.61 -3.18
CA MET A 70 20.33 3.55 -2.29
C MET A 70 19.95 3.72 -0.82
N GLY A 71 19.01 4.62 -0.54
CA GLY A 71 18.50 4.84 0.81
C GLY A 71 17.81 3.62 1.39
N HIS A 72 16.86 3.05 0.64
CA HIS A 72 16.14 1.83 1.00
C HIS A 72 17.08 0.63 1.18
N TYR A 73 18.01 0.46 0.23
CA TYR A 73 19.02 -0.59 0.23
C TYR A 73 19.89 -0.56 1.49
N LEU A 74 20.36 0.63 1.88
CA LEU A 74 21.14 0.80 3.11
C LEU A 74 20.32 0.51 4.36
N THR A 75 19.05 0.92 4.41
CA THR A 75 18.16 0.58 5.53
C THR A 75 17.99 -0.94 5.63
N ALA A 76 17.67 -1.62 4.54
CA ALA A 76 17.41 -3.05 4.52
C ALA A 76 18.65 -3.88 4.91
N LEU A 77 19.83 -3.56 4.35
CA LEU A 77 21.09 -4.21 4.77
C LEU A 77 21.40 -3.94 6.25
N SER A 78 21.14 -2.72 6.74
CA SER A 78 21.39 -2.38 8.15
C SER A 78 20.49 -3.16 9.10
N GLN A 79 19.24 -3.43 8.70
CA GLN A 79 18.29 -4.27 9.43
C GLN A 79 18.75 -5.74 9.45
N LEU A 80 19.15 -6.28 8.29
CA LEU A 80 19.70 -7.65 8.22
C LEU A 80 20.97 -7.80 9.05
N TRP A 81 21.87 -6.80 9.02
CA TRP A 81 23.03 -6.79 9.90
C TRP A 81 22.52 -6.83 11.35
N ALA A 82 21.75 -5.84 11.82
CA ALA A 82 21.26 -5.83 13.20
C ALA A 82 20.52 -7.12 13.63
N TYR A 83 19.91 -7.82 12.69
CA TYR A 83 19.32 -9.13 12.92
C TYR A 83 20.38 -10.25 12.99
N GLU A 84 21.22 -10.47 11.98
CA GLU A 84 22.01 -11.71 11.83
C GLU A 84 23.45 -11.68 12.32
N HIS A 85 24.10 -10.51 12.43
CA HIS A 85 25.57 -10.48 12.64
C HIS A 85 26.41 -11.05 11.49
N ASP A 86 25.91 -10.99 10.24
CA ASP A 86 26.64 -11.43 9.05
C ASP A 86 27.73 -10.44 8.59
N PRO A 87 29.02 -10.84 8.55
CA PRO A 87 30.11 -10.01 8.06
C PRO A 87 30.01 -9.59 6.58
N GLU A 88 29.45 -10.41 5.69
CA GLU A 88 29.33 -10.09 4.26
C GLU A 88 28.44 -8.86 4.04
N ILE A 89 27.36 -8.77 4.83
CA ILE A 89 26.45 -7.61 4.82
C ILE A 89 27.19 -6.36 5.30
N LEU A 90 27.97 -6.46 6.39
CA LEU A 90 28.74 -5.33 6.90
C LEU A 90 29.82 -4.88 5.90
N ASP A 91 30.50 -5.80 5.23
CA ASP A 91 31.47 -5.49 4.18
C ASP A 91 30.81 -4.76 3.01
N ARG A 92 29.63 -5.22 2.57
CA ARG A 92 28.84 -4.55 1.52
C ARG A 92 28.40 -3.14 1.93
N ILE A 93 27.90 -2.97 3.15
CA ILE A 93 27.54 -1.65 3.70
C ILE A 93 28.79 -0.76 3.72
N GLY A 94 29.92 -1.29 4.19
CA GLY A 94 31.20 -0.59 4.22
C GLY A 94 31.62 -0.07 2.85
N GLU A 95 31.59 -0.92 1.82
CA GLU A 95 31.89 -0.56 0.43
C GLU A 95 31.03 0.62 -0.06
N ILE A 96 29.72 0.56 0.17
CA ILE A 96 28.79 1.62 -0.23
C ILE A 96 29.10 2.91 0.53
N ILE A 97 29.30 2.85 1.84
CA ILE A 97 29.60 4.02 2.67
C ILE A 97 30.93 4.68 2.27
N GLU A 98 31.95 3.90 1.90
CA GLU A 98 33.18 4.44 1.32
C GLU A 98 32.90 5.16 -0.01
N GLY A 99 32.13 4.52 -0.90
CA GLY A 99 31.75 5.11 -2.18
C GLY A 99 30.95 6.42 -2.04
N LEU A 100 30.02 6.48 -1.08
CA LEU A 100 29.23 7.67 -0.77
C LEU A 100 30.09 8.76 -0.13
N ALA A 101 30.98 8.42 0.81
CA ALA A 101 31.91 9.37 1.41
C ALA A 101 32.81 10.03 0.35
N ASP A 102 33.28 9.24 -0.61
CA ASP A 102 34.05 9.75 -1.74
C ASP A 102 33.24 10.71 -2.62
N CYS A 103 31.91 10.58 -2.69
CA CYS A 103 31.06 11.42 -3.53
C CYS A 103 30.49 12.65 -2.81
N GLN A 104 30.54 12.71 -1.48
CA GLN A 104 29.99 13.84 -0.73
C GLN A 104 30.84 15.10 -0.99
N ARG A 105 30.15 16.21 -1.33
CA ARG A 105 30.77 17.52 -1.51
C ARG A 105 31.22 18.13 -0.17
N GLU A 106 32.11 19.11 -0.24
CA GLU A 106 32.62 19.82 0.95
C GLU A 106 31.52 20.54 1.75
N ASP A 107 30.46 20.98 1.08
CA ASP A 107 29.29 21.62 1.71
C ASP A 107 28.25 20.61 2.23
N GLY A 108 28.51 19.30 2.10
CA GLY A 108 27.69 18.23 2.62
C GLY A 108 26.71 17.61 1.62
N TYR A 109 26.53 18.21 0.43
CA TYR A 109 25.62 17.67 -0.59
C TYR A 109 26.03 16.28 -1.07
N LEU A 110 25.07 15.36 -1.11
CA LEU A 110 25.24 14.01 -1.62
C LEU A 110 23.90 13.50 -2.19
N CYS A 111 23.81 13.42 -3.52
CA CYS A 111 22.68 12.80 -4.20
C CYS A 111 23.15 12.19 -5.52
N ALA A 112 22.34 11.33 -6.13
CA ALA A 112 22.62 10.77 -7.44
C ALA A 112 22.23 11.69 -8.61
N PHE A 113 21.66 12.87 -8.32
CA PHE A 113 21.32 13.90 -9.29
C PHE A 113 21.87 15.28 -8.87
N PRO A 114 22.05 16.23 -9.82
CA PRO A 114 22.50 17.59 -9.52
C PRO A 114 21.46 18.40 -8.74
N GLU A 115 21.95 19.35 -7.95
CA GLU A 115 21.17 20.19 -7.03
C GLU A 115 20.03 20.99 -7.70
N VAL A 116 20.12 21.21 -9.02
CA VAL A 116 19.13 21.94 -9.82
C VAL A 116 17.71 21.40 -9.70
N LEU A 117 17.51 20.12 -9.37
CA LEU A 117 16.16 19.60 -9.16
C LEU A 117 15.46 20.24 -7.94
N PHE A 118 16.22 20.57 -6.88
CA PHE A 118 15.68 21.32 -5.74
C PHE A 118 15.37 22.77 -6.14
N ASP A 119 16.25 23.40 -6.93
CA ASP A 119 16.04 24.77 -7.43
C ASP A 119 14.75 24.85 -8.26
N ARG A 120 14.50 23.86 -9.12
CA ARG A 120 13.28 23.75 -9.93
C ARG A 120 12.03 23.73 -9.08
N VAL A 121 11.97 22.85 -8.07
CA VAL A 121 10.82 22.79 -7.15
C VAL A 121 10.58 24.14 -6.49
N GLU A 122 11.63 24.77 -5.95
CA GLU A 122 11.55 26.07 -5.28
C GLU A 122 11.12 27.21 -6.22
N GLN A 123 11.31 27.04 -7.53
CA GLN A 123 10.92 27.99 -8.58
C GLN A 123 9.59 27.63 -9.28
N LYS A 124 8.85 26.65 -8.77
CA LYS A 124 7.60 26.13 -9.38
C LYS A 124 7.81 25.49 -10.76
N GLU A 125 9.01 24.99 -11.03
CA GLU A 125 9.32 24.22 -12.23
C GLU A 125 9.21 22.72 -11.95
N PRO A 126 8.80 21.90 -12.94
CA PRO A 126 8.68 20.45 -12.76
C PRO A 126 10.02 19.78 -12.43
N ALA A 127 10.02 18.95 -11.39
CA ALA A 127 11.10 18.03 -11.06
C ALA A 127 10.52 16.81 -10.34
N TRP A 128 11.08 15.63 -10.60
CA TRP A 128 10.57 14.40 -9.99
C TRP A 128 11.06 14.23 -8.53
N VAL A 129 10.26 14.74 -7.59
CA VAL A 129 10.29 14.48 -6.13
C VAL A 129 11.68 14.45 -5.46
N PRO A 130 12.53 15.48 -5.65
CA PRO A 130 13.92 15.46 -5.15
C PRO A 130 14.03 15.38 -3.62
N TRP A 131 13.08 15.95 -2.88
CA TRP A 131 13.04 15.86 -1.41
C TRP A 131 12.67 14.46 -0.90
N TYR A 132 11.85 13.69 -1.65
CA TYR A 132 11.63 12.28 -1.35
C TYR A 132 12.93 11.46 -1.43
N THR A 133 13.72 11.67 -2.49
CA THR A 133 15.00 10.97 -2.67
C THR A 133 15.99 11.36 -1.58
N MET A 134 16.08 12.65 -1.24
CA MET A 134 16.90 13.13 -0.12
C MET A 134 16.51 12.46 1.20
N HIS A 135 15.20 12.36 1.48
CA HIS A 135 14.69 11.64 2.64
C HIS A 135 15.22 10.20 2.69
N LYS A 136 15.14 9.44 1.59
CA LYS A 136 15.62 8.04 1.57
C LYS A 136 17.10 7.95 1.86
N ILE A 137 17.92 8.80 1.23
CA ILE A 137 19.38 8.79 1.43
C ILE A 137 19.72 9.11 2.89
N ILE A 138 19.12 10.15 3.48
CA ILE A 138 19.34 10.50 4.89
C ILE A 138 18.93 9.34 5.79
N SER A 139 17.74 8.76 5.60
CA SER A 139 17.24 7.63 6.38
C SER A 139 18.15 6.40 6.30
N GLY A 140 18.59 6.03 5.10
CA GLY A 140 19.49 4.88 4.88
C GLY A 140 20.85 5.04 5.55
N VAL A 141 21.50 6.19 5.37
CA VAL A 141 22.80 6.45 6.04
C VAL A 141 22.62 6.56 7.56
N THR A 142 21.50 7.11 8.03
CA THR A 142 21.15 7.15 9.46
C THR A 142 20.98 5.74 10.03
N ALA A 143 20.32 4.84 9.29
CA ALA A 143 20.14 3.44 9.68
C ALA A 143 21.51 2.74 9.82
N VAL A 144 22.43 2.94 8.88
CA VAL A 144 23.79 2.39 8.96
C VAL A 144 24.51 2.85 10.22
N TYR A 145 24.43 4.13 10.57
CA TYR A 145 25.03 4.61 11.81
C TYR A 145 24.39 3.96 13.06
N ARG A 146 23.06 3.96 13.13
CA ARG A 146 22.33 3.47 14.31
C ARG A 146 22.45 1.98 14.54
N LEU A 147 22.39 1.19 13.46
CA LEU A 147 22.30 -0.26 13.51
C LEU A 147 23.67 -0.94 13.34
N CYS A 148 24.57 -0.34 12.57
CA CYS A 148 25.89 -0.93 12.27
C CYS A 148 27.05 -0.23 12.99
N GLY A 149 26.82 0.94 13.60
CA GLY A 149 27.83 1.67 14.39
C GLY A 149 28.93 2.35 13.56
N LEU A 150 28.78 2.45 12.23
CA LEU A 150 29.82 3.00 11.36
C LEU A 150 29.94 4.53 11.49
N GLN A 151 31.06 4.98 12.05
CA GLN A 151 31.31 6.42 12.28
C GLN A 151 31.43 7.23 10.98
N LYS A 152 31.80 6.61 9.86
CA LYS A 152 31.83 7.27 8.56
C LYS A 152 30.41 7.62 8.10
N ALA A 153 29.43 6.73 8.33
CA ALA A 153 28.02 7.01 8.06
C ALA A 153 27.51 8.20 8.88
N TYR A 154 27.90 8.34 10.16
CA TYR A 154 27.58 9.52 10.96
C TYR A 154 28.05 10.82 10.30
N LYS A 155 29.29 10.85 9.79
CA LYS A 155 29.84 12.04 9.12
C LYS A 155 29.06 12.39 7.85
N ILE A 156 28.74 11.37 7.03
CA ILE A 156 27.94 11.54 5.81
C ILE A 156 26.55 12.08 6.16
N MET A 157 25.85 11.41 7.08
CA MET A 157 24.53 11.80 7.58
C MET A 157 24.54 13.25 8.06
N LYS A 158 25.52 13.62 8.90
CA LYS A 158 25.61 14.99 9.43
C LYS A 158 25.82 16.01 8.31
N GLY A 159 26.75 15.76 7.39
CA GLY A 159 27.00 16.68 6.26
C GLY A 159 25.76 16.87 5.38
N LEU A 160 25.05 15.79 5.08
CA LEU A 160 23.79 15.82 4.35
C LEU A 160 22.72 16.64 5.08
N ALA A 161 22.57 16.40 6.38
CA ALA A 161 21.60 17.09 7.20
C ALA A 161 21.95 18.58 7.40
N ASP A 162 23.25 18.93 7.50
CA ASP A 162 23.73 20.31 7.55
C ASP A 162 23.35 21.05 6.26
N TRP A 163 23.64 20.45 5.09
CA TRP A 163 23.26 21.00 3.78
C TRP A 163 21.74 21.19 3.68
N ALA A 164 20.97 20.15 4.01
CA ALA A 164 19.52 20.19 3.95
C ALA A 164 18.95 21.27 4.89
N ALA A 165 19.41 21.31 6.15
CA ALA A 165 18.95 22.28 7.13
C ALA A 165 19.28 23.71 6.73
N ALA A 166 20.48 23.98 6.19
CA ALA A 166 20.85 25.30 5.70
C ALA A 166 19.90 25.78 4.59
N ARG A 167 19.54 24.89 3.66
CA ARG A 167 18.62 25.17 2.56
C ARG A 167 17.18 25.39 3.06
N ILE A 168 16.64 24.46 3.85
CA ILE A 168 15.28 24.50 4.39
C ILE A 168 15.04 25.78 5.22
N LEU A 169 16.00 26.14 6.08
CA LEU A 169 15.88 27.31 6.95
C LEU A 169 16.04 28.65 6.20
N SER A 170 16.38 28.62 4.90
CA SER A 170 16.48 29.81 4.06
C SER A 170 15.19 30.12 3.27
N TRP A 171 14.22 29.21 3.27
CA TRP A 171 12.96 29.40 2.54
C TRP A 171 12.15 30.57 3.08
N SER A 172 11.53 31.33 2.17
CA SER A 172 10.39 32.18 2.52
C SER A 172 9.13 31.32 2.69
N ASP A 173 8.08 31.90 3.25
CA ASP A 173 6.79 31.20 3.38
C ASP A 173 6.24 30.76 2.02
N GLU A 174 6.41 31.56 0.95
CA GLU A 174 5.95 31.20 -0.40
C GLU A 174 6.75 30.05 -1.02
N VAL A 175 8.07 30.03 -0.80
CA VAL A 175 8.93 28.92 -1.27
C VAL A 175 8.58 27.65 -0.50
N ARG A 176 8.41 27.76 0.82
CA ARG A 176 8.00 26.64 1.66
C ARG A 176 6.68 26.05 1.18
N GLU A 177 5.64 26.86 0.99
CA GLU A 177 4.34 26.39 0.49
C GLU A 177 4.48 25.67 -0.86
N THR A 178 5.31 26.21 -1.76
CA THR A 178 5.62 25.58 -3.04
C THR A 178 6.26 24.21 -2.88
N VAL A 179 7.25 24.09 -1.99
CA VAL A 179 7.94 22.81 -1.73
C VAL A 179 6.99 21.78 -1.12
N LEU A 180 6.11 22.18 -0.19
CA LEU A 180 5.17 21.26 0.47
C LEU A 180 4.08 20.70 -0.47
N ALA A 181 3.84 21.38 -1.59
CA ALA A 181 2.93 20.92 -2.63
C ALA A 181 3.51 19.78 -3.50
N VAL A 182 4.83 19.54 -3.44
CA VAL A 182 5.52 18.43 -4.13
C VAL A 182 5.89 17.38 -3.10
N GLU A 183 5.83 16.09 -3.47
CA GLU A 183 6.20 15.01 -2.54
C GLU A 183 7.63 15.18 -2.01
N TYR A 184 7.74 15.13 -0.68
CA TYR A 184 9.00 15.20 0.07
C TYR A 184 9.25 13.96 0.94
N GLY A 185 8.41 12.92 0.82
CA GLY A 185 8.43 11.77 1.73
C GLY A 185 8.36 12.20 3.20
N GLY A 186 9.17 11.59 4.07
CA GLY A 186 9.28 11.91 5.49
C GLY A 186 10.52 12.73 5.81
N MET A 187 10.77 13.84 5.11
CA MET A 187 11.89 14.74 5.43
C MET A 187 11.82 15.27 6.88
N ASN A 188 10.62 15.48 7.41
CA ASN A 188 10.43 15.78 8.84
C ASN A 188 10.82 14.59 9.74
N ASP A 189 10.33 13.37 9.47
CA ASP A 189 10.68 12.15 10.24
C ASP A 189 12.20 11.94 10.30
N CYS A 190 12.90 11.97 9.16
CA CYS A 190 14.33 11.69 9.13
C CYS A 190 15.17 12.79 9.79
N LEU A 191 14.78 14.07 9.69
CA LEU A 191 15.50 15.17 10.35
C LEU A 191 15.28 15.16 11.88
N TYR A 192 14.11 14.75 12.37
CA TYR A 192 13.94 14.49 13.81
C TYR A 192 14.80 13.32 14.28
N ASP A 193 15.03 12.32 13.43
CA ASP A 193 15.96 11.24 13.73
C ASP A 193 17.42 11.71 13.83
N VAL A 194 17.85 12.61 12.95
CA VAL A 194 19.16 13.27 13.04
C VAL A 194 19.25 14.13 14.30
N TYR A 195 18.19 14.88 14.65
CA TYR A 195 18.13 15.64 15.90
C TYR A 195 18.29 14.74 17.13
N LYS A 196 17.59 13.59 17.17
CA LYS A 196 17.69 12.62 18.27
C LYS A 196 19.11 12.08 18.45
N ILE A 197 19.85 11.90 17.35
CA ILE A 197 21.25 11.44 17.37
C ILE A 197 22.20 12.55 17.84
N THR A 198 22.08 13.75 17.28
CA THR A 198 23.08 14.82 17.41
C THR A 198 22.82 15.76 18.58
N GLY A 199 21.56 15.91 18.98
CA GLY A 199 21.12 16.92 19.93
C GLY A 199 21.11 18.36 19.39
N ASP A 200 21.44 18.58 18.11
CA ASP A 200 21.53 19.93 17.54
C ASP A 200 20.12 20.44 17.13
N PRO A 201 19.60 21.50 17.78
CA PRO A 201 18.25 21.99 17.53
C PRO A 201 18.03 22.51 16.11
N ILE A 202 19.08 22.74 15.31
CA ILE A 202 18.92 23.14 13.91
C ILE A 202 18.12 22.12 13.11
N TYR A 203 18.32 20.83 13.35
CA TYR A 203 17.62 19.78 12.60
C TYR A 203 16.16 19.65 13.00
N ALA A 204 15.81 19.86 14.27
CA ALA A 204 14.41 19.92 14.71
C ALA A 204 13.68 21.13 14.09
N LYS A 205 14.36 22.28 13.96
CA LYS A 205 13.82 23.46 13.26
C LYS A 205 13.63 23.20 11.77
N ALA A 206 14.61 22.57 11.11
CA ALA A 206 14.52 22.20 9.71
C ALA A 206 13.40 21.18 9.46
N ALA A 207 13.25 20.17 10.33
CA ALA A 207 12.17 19.19 10.28
C ALA A 207 10.79 19.88 10.32
N ALA A 208 10.61 20.85 11.21
CA ALA A 208 9.38 21.64 11.31
C ALA A 208 9.06 22.47 10.05
N GLY A 209 10.05 22.75 9.20
CA GLY A 209 9.85 23.36 7.89
C GLY A 209 8.95 22.53 6.96
N PHE A 210 8.84 21.22 7.20
CA PHE A 210 7.98 20.31 6.44
C PHE A 210 6.59 20.08 7.05
N ASP A 211 6.23 20.79 8.13
CA ASP A 211 4.90 20.67 8.73
C ASP A 211 3.85 21.39 7.86
N GLU A 212 2.89 20.63 7.33
CA GLU A 212 1.80 21.15 6.50
C GLU A 212 0.59 21.49 7.40
N MET A 213 0.69 22.63 8.08
CA MET A 213 -0.29 23.03 9.10
C MET A 213 -1.75 23.12 8.61
N PRO A 214 -2.07 23.54 7.38
CA PRO A 214 -3.46 23.51 6.90
C PRO A 214 -4.05 22.09 6.89
N LEU A 215 -3.32 21.11 6.37
CA LEU A 215 -3.70 19.70 6.37
C LEU A 215 -3.86 19.19 7.81
N PHE A 216 -2.86 19.44 8.67
CA PHE A 216 -2.89 18.94 10.06
C PHE A 216 -4.07 19.54 10.85
N LYS A 217 -4.38 20.82 10.67
CA LYS A 217 -5.52 21.46 11.33
C LYS A 217 -6.86 20.91 10.84
N ALA A 218 -7.01 20.67 9.54
CA ALA A 218 -8.23 20.07 9.00
C ALA A 218 -8.51 18.69 9.62
N ILE A 219 -7.47 17.84 9.69
CA ILE A 219 -7.55 16.52 10.33
C ILE A 219 -7.87 16.66 11.83
N ALA A 220 -7.20 17.57 12.55
CA ALA A 220 -7.48 17.82 13.97
C ALA A 220 -8.92 18.27 14.23
N GLU A 221 -9.52 19.01 13.29
CA GLU A 221 -10.93 19.42 13.34
C GLU A 221 -11.91 18.29 12.99
N GLY A 222 -11.42 17.10 12.64
CA GLY A 222 -12.23 15.95 12.23
C GLY A 222 -12.75 16.02 10.80
N LYS A 223 -12.13 16.87 9.94
CA LYS A 223 -12.48 16.95 8.52
C LYS A 223 -11.62 15.98 7.73
N ASP A 224 -12.26 14.99 7.12
CA ASP A 224 -11.61 14.17 6.12
C ASP A 224 -11.43 15.00 4.84
N VAL A 225 -10.19 15.35 4.55
CA VAL A 225 -9.77 16.13 3.37
C VAL A 225 -8.84 15.31 2.48
N LEU A 226 -8.92 13.97 2.58
CA LEU A 226 -7.98 13.06 1.94
C LEU A 226 -8.32 12.78 0.47
N ASP A 227 -9.59 12.88 0.08
CA ASP A 227 -10.02 12.64 -1.30
C ASP A 227 -9.16 13.40 -2.32
N GLY A 228 -8.65 12.65 -3.32
CA GLY A 228 -7.77 13.13 -4.36
C GLY A 228 -6.32 13.40 -3.94
N LEU A 229 -5.96 13.27 -2.65
CA LEU A 229 -4.57 13.36 -2.21
C LEU A 229 -3.82 12.06 -2.51
N HIS A 230 -2.57 12.18 -2.95
CA HIS A 230 -1.67 11.04 -3.06
C HIS A 230 -1.40 10.45 -1.67
N ALA A 231 -1.78 9.19 -1.47
CA ALA A 231 -1.79 8.53 -0.18
C ALA A 231 -0.37 8.35 0.39
N ASN A 232 0.55 7.78 -0.38
CA ASN A 232 1.94 7.59 0.06
C ASN A 232 2.71 8.90 0.28
N THR A 233 2.29 9.99 -0.37
CA THR A 233 2.82 11.32 -0.10
C THR A 233 2.32 11.84 1.26
N THR A 234 1.06 11.56 1.61
CA THR A 234 0.38 12.12 2.79
C THR A 234 0.74 11.41 4.09
N ILE A 235 0.80 10.07 4.10
CA ILE A 235 1.06 9.29 5.32
C ILE A 235 2.40 9.67 5.99
N PRO A 236 3.54 9.81 5.27
CA PRO A 236 4.80 10.23 5.85
C PRO A 236 4.80 11.63 6.47
N LYS A 237 3.96 12.56 5.97
CA LYS A 237 3.81 13.90 6.55
C LYS A 237 3.30 13.81 7.99
N ILE A 238 2.24 13.01 8.17
CA ILE A 238 1.61 12.75 9.47
C ILE A 238 2.57 11.99 10.38
N LEU A 239 3.28 10.98 9.85
CA LEU A 239 4.29 10.25 10.60
C LEU A 239 5.39 11.18 11.15
N GLY A 240 5.90 12.10 10.36
CA GLY A 240 6.89 13.06 10.84
C GLY A 240 6.33 14.08 11.83
N GLY A 241 5.05 14.43 11.72
CA GLY A 241 4.32 15.16 12.76
C GLY A 241 4.30 14.38 14.08
N LEU A 242 3.93 13.10 14.05
CA LEU A 242 3.95 12.25 15.24
C LEU A 242 5.38 12.08 15.79
N LYS A 243 6.39 12.03 14.93
CA LYS A 243 7.80 11.97 15.33
C LYS A 243 8.23 13.21 16.09
N ARG A 244 7.72 14.39 15.75
CA ARG A 244 7.92 15.62 16.52
C ARG A 244 7.45 15.45 17.97
N TYR A 245 6.24 14.91 18.15
CA TYR A 245 5.72 14.60 19.48
C TYR A 245 6.59 13.56 20.20
N ASP A 246 7.06 12.52 19.51
CA ASP A 246 7.95 11.50 20.08
C ASP A 246 9.28 12.10 20.58
N VAL A 247 9.92 12.95 19.79
CA VAL A 247 11.33 13.35 20.01
C VAL A 247 11.49 14.63 20.85
N LEU A 248 10.55 15.57 20.81
CA LEU A 248 10.68 16.83 21.56
C LEU A 248 10.34 16.64 23.06
N LYS A 249 11.09 17.33 23.93
CA LYS A 249 10.89 17.25 25.39
C LYS A 249 9.57 17.85 25.85
N GLU A 250 9.14 18.95 25.23
CA GLU A 250 7.93 19.69 25.62
C GLU A 250 6.63 19.02 25.12
N LYS A 251 6.72 17.84 24.45
CA LYS A 251 5.62 16.99 23.96
C LYS A 251 4.39 17.79 23.51
N GLU A 252 4.30 18.12 22.23
CA GLU A 252 3.20 18.95 21.68
C GLU A 252 1.97 18.09 21.31
N PRO A 253 0.90 18.02 22.14
CA PRO A 253 -0.14 16.99 22.00
C PRO A 253 -0.96 17.08 20.72
N PHE A 254 -1.01 18.27 20.10
CA PHE A 254 -1.64 18.49 18.80
C PHE A 254 -1.18 17.48 17.74
N TYR A 255 0.11 17.17 17.69
CA TYR A 255 0.64 16.26 16.68
C TYR A 255 0.28 14.79 16.95
N LEU A 256 0.12 14.39 18.21
CA LEU A 256 -0.42 13.08 18.56
C LEU A 256 -1.91 13.00 18.16
N GLU A 257 -2.70 14.02 18.48
CA GLU A 257 -4.12 14.08 18.11
C GLU A 257 -4.33 14.00 16.59
N VAL A 258 -3.54 14.75 15.82
CA VAL A 258 -3.57 14.70 14.34
C VAL A 258 -3.29 13.29 13.83
N ALA A 259 -2.27 12.63 14.38
CA ALA A 259 -1.90 11.29 13.97
C ALA A 259 -2.95 10.22 14.34
N GLU A 260 -3.53 10.30 15.53
CA GLU A 260 -4.62 9.41 15.94
C GLU A 260 -5.85 9.58 15.05
N ARG A 261 -6.26 10.82 14.78
CA ARG A 261 -7.41 11.12 13.90
C ARG A 261 -7.18 10.73 12.45
N PHE A 262 -6.00 11.02 11.90
CA PHE A 262 -5.65 10.60 10.55
C PHE A 262 -5.67 9.08 10.41
N TRP A 263 -5.11 8.36 11.39
CA TRP A 263 -5.11 6.91 11.39
C TRP A 263 -6.56 6.37 11.44
N ASP A 264 -7.41 6.93 12.31
CA ASP A 264 -8.82 6.54 12.40
C ASP A 264 -9.56 6.81 11.08
N MET A 265 -9.35 7.98 10.45
CA MET A 265 -9.93 8.30 9.14
C MET A 265 -9.55 7.26 8.08
N VAL A 266 -8.24 7.01 7.91
CA VAL A 266 -7.74 6.10 6.87
C VAL A 266 -8.21 4.66 7.11
N VAL A 267 -8.08 4.16 8.35
CA VAL A 267 -8.36 2.76 8.67
C VAL A 267 -9.86 2.45 8.62
N HIS A 268 -10.72 3.40 8.98
CA HIS A 268 -12.16 3.17 9.02
C HIS A 268 -12.88 3.51 7.72
N HIS A 269 -12.37 4.45 6.92
CA HIS A 269 -13.10 4.97 5.74
C HIS A 269 -12.39 4.74 4.40
N HIS A 270 -11.09 4.43 4.38
CA HIS A 270 -10.29 4.34 3.14
C HIS A 270 -9.56 3.00 2.97
N THR A 271 -9.81 2.02 3.83
CA THR A 271 -9.00 0.80 3.92
C THR A 271 -9.81 -0.45 3.58
N TYR A 272 -9.28 -1.25 2.65
CA TYR A 272 -9.80 -2.58 2.31
C TYR A 272 -9.47 -3.60 3.40
N ILE A 273 -10.14 -4.77 3.36
CA ILE A 273 -10.03 -5.82 4.38
C ILE A 273 -8.60 -6.35 4.60
N THR A 274 -7.74 -6.25 3.58
CA THR A 274 -6.32 -6.62 3.69
C THR A 274 -5.49 -5.63 4.52
N GLY A 275 -6.03 -4.45 4.82
CA GLY A 275 -5.35 -3.36 5.53
C GLY A 275 -4.73 -2.29 4.61
N GLY A 276 -4.73 -2.51 3.29
CA GLY A 276 -4.26 -1.54 2.29
C GLY A 276 -5.32 -0.51 1.90
N ASN A 277 -4.88 0.61 1.33
CA ASN A 277 -5.72 1.74 0.92
C ASN A 277 -5.28 2.31 -0.43
N SER A 278 -6.04 3.28 -0.94
CA SER A 278 -5.87 3.98 -2.22
C SER A 278 -6.22 3.17 -3.47
N GLU A 279 -6.56 3.91 -4.52
CA GLU A 279 -6.60 3.46 -5.90
C GLU A 279 -5.76 4.41 -6.77
N TRP A 280 -4.94 3.85 -7.67
CA TRP A 280 -3.96 4.62 -8.45
C TRP A 280 -3.12 5.55 -7.58
N GLU A 281 -2.70 5.09 -6.40
CA GLU A 281 -1.84 5.82 -5.43
C GLU A 281 -2.55 6.98 -4.68
N HIS A 282 -3.84 7.22 -4.94
CA HIS A 282 -4.61 8.33 -4.35
C HIS A 282 -5.74 7.82 -3.46
N PHE A 283 -6.02 8.58 -2.39
CA PHE A 283 -7.26 8.37 -1.63
C PHE A 283 -8.46 8.79 -2.49
N GLY A 284 -9.54 8.02 -2.41
CA GLY A 284 -10.83 8.36 -3.00
C GLY A 284 -11.75 9.03 -2.00
N GLU A 285 -13.04 9.11 -2.34
CA GLU A 285 -14.06 9.54 -1.39
C GLU A 285 -14.15 8.55 -0.21
N PRO A 286 -14.31 9.04 1.04
CA PRO A 286 -14.47 8.16 2.19
C PRO A 286 -15.68 7.25 2.00
N ASP A 287 -15.54 5.99 2.44
CA ASP A 287 -16.58 4.96 2.37
C ASP A 287 -16.99 4.52 0.95
N ILE A 288 -16.23 4.91 -0.10
CA ILE A 288 -16.43 4.43 -1.48
C ILE A 288 -15.32 3.44 -1.86
N LEU A 289 -15.51 2.15 -1.53
CA LEU A 289 -14.49 1.12 -1.74
C LEU A 289 -14.83 0.15 -2.87
N ASP A 290 -16.10 -0.25 -3.05
CA ASP A 290 -16.53 -1.12 -4.16
C ASP A 290 -16.40 -0.40 -5.50
N GLY A 291 -16.81 0.87 -5.54
CA GLY A 291 -16.76 1.72 -6.73
C GLY A 291 -15.35 1.91 -7.29
N GLU A 292 -14.33 1.81 -6.45
CA GLU A 292 -12.92 2.04 -6.79
C GLU A 292 -12.09 0.75 -6.91
N ARG A 293 -12.70 -0.44 -6.84
CA ARG A 293 -11.94 -1.68 -7.01
C ARG A 293 -11.42 -1.82 -8.42
N SER A 294 -10.09 -1.88 -8.57
CA SER A 294 -9.38 -2.00 -9.84
C SER A 294 -8.14 -2.91 -9.74
N ALA A 295 -7.30 -2.86 -10.78
CA ALA A 295 -5.99 -3.50 -10.81
C ALA A 295 -4.92 -2.73 -10.00
N CYS A 296 -5.21 -1.48 -9.63
CA CYS A 296 -4.23 -0.53 -9.10
C CYS A 296 -4.60 -0.06 -7.69
N ASN A 297 -5.26 -0.90 -6.89
CA ASN A 297 -5.51 -0.62 -5.48
C ASN A 297 -4.28 -0.96 -4.62
N CYS A 298 -4.30 -0.44 -3.39
CA CYS A 298 -3.45 -0.93 -2.30
C CYS A 298 -1.96 -0.91 -2.68
N GLU A 299 -1.42 0.28 -2.97
CA GLU A 299 0.03 0.46 -3.12
C GLU A 299 0.75 -0.03 -1.85
N THR A 300 1.77 -0.88 -2.02
CA THR A 300 2.50 -1.49 -0.90
C THR A 300 3.18 -0.45 0.01
N CYS A 301 3.66 0.69 -0.54
CA CYS A 301 4.27 1.75 0.26
C CYS A 301 3.31 2.35 1.29
N ASN A 302 2.03 2.49 0.95
CA ASN A 302 1.02 3.05 1.84
C ASN A 302 0.90 2.18 3.08
N THR A 303 0.79 0.87 2.87
CA THR A 303 0.76 -0.15 3.92
C THR A 303 2.01 -0.09 4.79
N TYR A 304 3.20 -0.04 4.18
CA TYR A 304 4.47 0.10 4.91
C TYR A 304 4.46 1.34 5.81
N ASN A 305 4.03 2.51 5.30
CA ASN A 305 4.03 3.75 6.06
C ASN A 305 2.92 3.80 7.12
N MET A 306 1.76 3.21 6.85
CA MET A 306 0.69 3.03 7.84
C MET A 306 1.14 2.13 8.98
N LEU A 307 1.91 1.07 8.71
CA LEU A 307 2.48 0.23 9.77
C LEU A 307 3.55 0.95 10.60
N LYS A 308 4.39 1.80 9.97
CA LYS A 308 5.30 2.69 10.72
C LYS A 308 4.54 3.62 11.67
N LEU A 309 3.48 4.26 11.17
CA LEU A 309 2.60 5.14 11.95
C LEU A 309 1.94 4.36 13.10
N THR A 310 1.37 3.20 12.80
CA THR A 310 0.72 2.29 13.74
C THR A 310 1.66 1.86 14.86
N SER A 311 2.89 1.45 14.52
CA SER A 311 3.89 1.03 15.52
C SER A 311 4.29 2.18 16.45
N LEU A 312 4.44 3.41 15.95
CA LEU A 312 4.73 4.58 16.79
C LEU A 312 3.51 4.96 17.66
N LEU A 313 2.28 4.91 17.12
CA LEU A 313 1.06 5.14 17.89
C LEU A 313 0.89 4.10 19.00
N PHE A 314 1.14 2.81 18.71
CA PHE A 314 1.13 1.76 19.73
C PHE A 314 2.15 2.04 20.84
N ARG A 315 3.39 2.41 20.48
CA ARG A 315 4.43 2.74 21.46
C ARG A 315 4.06 3.88 22.40
N LEU A 316 3.37 4.89 21.87
CA LEU A 316 3.00 6.08 22.61
C LEU A 316 1.72 5.90 23.44
N THR A 317 0.81 5.01 23.03
CA THR A 317 -0.55 4.94 23.60
C THR A 317 -0.89 3.60 24.26
N GLY A 318 -0.20 2.51 23.87
CA GLY A 318 -0.52 1.15 24.29
C GLY A 318 -1.89 0.62 23.83
N LYS A 319 -2.60 1.34 22.93
CA LYS A 319 -3.96 0.96 22.51
C LYS A 319 -3.94 -0.26 21.59
N LYS A 320 -4.69 -1.29 21.95
CA LYS A 320 -4.79 -2.56 21.23
C LYS A 320 -5.16 -2.44 19.75
N LYS A 321 -6.03 -1.49 19.38
CA LYS A 321 -6.47 -1.29 17.98
C LYS A 321 -5.30 -1.17 16.98
N TYR A 322 -4.19 -0.60 17.42
CA TYR A 322 -2.98 -0.50 16.61
C TYR A 322 -2.30 -1.87 16.41
N ALA A 323 -2.28 -2.71 17.44
CA ALA A 323 -1.74 -4.06 17.35
C ALA A 323 -2.65 -5.00 16.53
N ASP A 324 -3.97 -4.83 16.59
CA ASP A 324 -4.91 -5.58 15.73
C ASP A 324 -4.73 -5.22 14.25
N TYR A 325 -4.65 -3.92 13.94
CA TYR A 325 -4.37 -3.46 12.58
C TYR A 325 -3.00 -3.91 12.09
N ASP A 326 -1.95 -3.88 12.93
CA ASP A 326 -0.61 -4.38 12.59
C ASP A 326 -0.67 -5.84 12.15
N GLU A 327 -1.26 -6.73 12.96
CA GLU A 327 -1.35 -8.16 12.63
C GLU A 327 -2.12 -8.41 11.33
N ARG A 328 -3.33 -7.84 11.21
CA ARG A 328 -4.16 -8.03 10.02
C ARG A 328 -3.45 -7.54 8.77
N THR A 329 -2.86 -6.36 8.83
CA THR A 329 -2.26 -5.69 7.67
C THR A 329 -0.92 -6.31 7.30
N TYR A 330 -0.09 -6.67 8.28
CA TYR A 330 1.16 -7.38 8.07
C TYR A 330 0.92 -8.71 7.35
N ILE A 331 -0.01 -9.54 7.86
CA ILE A 331 -0.28 -10.86 7.28
C ILE A 331 -0.88 -10.72 5.88
N ASN A 332 -1.85 -9.83 5.69
CA ASN A 332 -2.68 -9.85 4.48
C ASN A 332 -2.22 -8.91 3.36
N ALA A 333 -1.46 -7.86 3.68
CA ALA A 333 -0.91 -6.94 2.69
C ALA A 333 0.61 -7.07 2.56
N ILE A 334 1.37 -7.08 3.67
CA ILE A 334 2.85 -7.18 3.60
C ILE A 334 3.30 -8.57 3.18
N LEU A 335 2.96 -9.65 3.89
CA LEU A 335 3.37 -10.99 3.46
C LEU A 335 2.82 -11.33 2.07
N SER A 336 1.67 -10.78 1.70
CA SER A 336 1.07 -10.95 0.39
C SER A 336 1.84 -10.25 -0.74
N SER A 337 2.66 -9.24 -0.41
CA SER A 337 3.40 -8.43 -1.38
C SER A 337 4.71 -9.05 -1.83
N GLN A 338 5.19 -10.17 -1.25
CA GLN A 338 6.34 -10.91 -1.76
C GLN A 338 5.90 -12.12 -2.57
N ASN A 339 6.66 -12.44 -3.61
CA ASN A 339 6.62 -13.76 -4.21
C ASN A 339 7.50 -14.69 -3.37
N HIS A 340 6.88 -15.68 -2.71
CA HIS A 340 7.55 -16.61 -1.79
C HIS A 340 8.55 -17.57 -2.43
N GLU A 341 8.68 -17.57 -3.76
CA GLU A 341 9.69 -18.36 -4.48
C GLU A 341 10.88 -17.51 -4.93
N THR A 342 10.65 -16.23 -5.27
CA THR A 342 11.65 -15.38 -5.94
C THR A 342 12.11 -14.19 -5.09
N GLY A 343 11.42 -13.86 -4.00
CA GLY A 343 11.71 -12.68 -3.16
C GLY A 343 11.21 -11.36 -3.73
N MET A 344 10.75 -11.33 -4.99
CA MET A 344 10.33 -10.10 -5.66
C MET A 344 9.01 -9.57 -5.13
N THR A 345 8.81 -8.25 -5.19
CA THR A 345 7.70 -7.59 -4.48
C THR A 345 6.69 -6.91 -5.41
N THR A 346 5.45 -6.75 -4.95
CA THR A 346 4.37 -6.11 -5.69
C THR A 346 4.37 -4.60 -5.53
N TYR A 347 3.93 -3.87 -6.55
CA TYR A 347 3.55 -2.46 -6.42
C TYR A 347 2.11 -2.33 -5.93
N PHE A 348 1.14 -2.75 -6.75
CA PHE A 348 -0.29 -2.74 -6.42
C PHE A 348 -0.79 -4.14 -6.05
N GLN A 349 -1.84 -4.17 -5.22
CA GLN A 349 -2.55 -5.38 -4.83
C GLN A 349 -4.03 -5.23 -5.21
N PRO A 350 -4.45 -5.76 -6.38
CA PRO A 350 -5.80 -5.62 -6.89
C PRO A 350 -6.90 -6.05 -5.89
N MET A 351 -7.88 -5.19 -5.62
CA MET A 351 -9.05 -5.53 -4.82
C MET A 351 -10.25 -5.93 -5.68
N ALA A 352 -10.20 -5.64 -6.99
CA ALA A 352 -11.12 -6.20 -7.95
C ALA A 352 -10.87 -7.69 -8.15
N SER A 353 -11.93 -8.51 -8.05
CA SER A 353 -11.81 -9.94 -8.24
C SER A 353 -11.49 -10.31 -9.70
N GLY A 354 -10.61 -11.30 -9.84
CA GLY A 354 -10.19 -11.87 -11.12
C GLY A 354 -8.85 -11.36 -11.65
N TYR A 355 -8.20 -10.41 -10.97
CA TYR A 355 -6.81 -10.02 -11.27
C TYR A 355 -5.80 -10.92 -10.56
N PHE A 356 -4.52 -10.67 -10.77
CA PHE A 356 -3.41 -11.42 -10.20
C PHE A 356 -2.29 -10.47 -9.74
N LYS A 357 -1.41 -10.97 -8.87
CA LYS A 357 -0.27 -10.18 -8.37
C LYS A 357 0.81 -10.05 -9.44
N VAL A 358 1.34 -8.84 -9.61
CA VAL A 358 2.51 -8.57 -10.45
C VAL A 358 3.69 -8.22 -9.56
N TYR A 359 4.81 -8.92 -9.77
CA TYR A 359 6.04 -8.75 -9.00
C TYR A 359 7.10 -8.02 -9.81
N SER A 360 7.96 -7.28 -9.12
CA SER A 360 9.11 -6.58 -9.69
C SER A 360 10.08 -7.54 -10.39
N ARG A 361 10.79 -7.05 -11.41
CA ARG A 361 12.01 -7.68 -11.92
C ARG A 361 13.23 -7.18 -11.14
N PRO A 362 14.16 -8.07 -10.74
CA PRO A 362 15.20 -7.74 -9.77
C PRO A 362 16.15 -6.61 -10.20
N TYR A 363 16.41 -6.49 -11.51
CA TYR A 363 17.42 -5.56 -12.03
C TYR A 363 16.83 -4.44 -12.90
N ASP A 364 15.50 -4.35 -13.02
CA ASP A 364 14.83 -3.38 -13.89
C ASP A 364 13.78 -2.53 -13.18
N ASN A 365 13.14 -3.07 -12.14
CA ASN A 365 12.03 -2.39 -11.47
C ASN A 365 12.46 -1.84 -10.11
N PHE A 366 13.01 -0.63 -10.13
CA PHE A 366 13.38 0.12 -8.94
C PHE A 366 12.28 1.11 -8.55
N TRP A 367 11.06 0.61 -8.35
CA TRP A 367 9.94 1.43 -7.92
C TRP A 367 10.08 1.86 -6.45
N CYS A 368 9.25 2.81 -6.00
CA CYS A 368 9.09 3.10 -4.56
C CYS A 368 8.75 1.82 -3.77
N CYS A 369 7.82 1.01 -4.28
CA CYS A 369 7.40 -0.25 -3.66
C CYS A 369 8.51 -1.31 -3.62
N THR A 370 9.44 -1.31 -4.60
CA THR A 370 10.63 -2.16 -4.52
C THR A 370 11.51 -1.74 -3.35
N GLY A 371 11.70 -0.44 -3.15
CA GLY A 371 12.44 0.11 -2.01
C GLY A 371 11.81 -0.23 -0.65
N THR A 372 10.51 -0.01 -0.47
CA THR A 372 9.83 -0.44 0.77
C THR A 372 9.74 -1.95 0.90
N GLY A 373 9.69 -2.68 -0.21
CA GLY A 373 9.76 -4.14 -0.26
C GLY A 373 11.05 -4.65 0.37
N MET A 374 12.18 -4.09 -0.03
CA MET A 374 13.48 -4.39 0.57
C MET A 374 13.45 -4.25 2.09
N GLU A 375 12.91 -3.15 2.60
CA GLU A 375 12.85 -2.92 4.04
C GLU A 375 11.82 -3.80 4.76
N ASN A 376 10.70 -4.17 4.13
CA ASN A 376 9.67 -4.99 4.74
C ASN A 376 10.22 -6.38 5.12
N PHE A 377 10.92 -7.03 4.20
CA PHE A 377 11.34 -8.42 4.37
C PHE A 377 12.64 -8.59 5.16
N THR A 378 13.34 -7.49 5.47
CA THR A 378 14.48 -7.47 6.38
C THR A 378 14.13 -7.16 7.83
N LYS A 379 12.85 -6.90 8.14
CA LYS A 379 12.37 -6.51 9.48
C LYS A 379 11.20 -7.35 10.02
N GLN A 380 11.09 -8.61 9.59
CA GLN A 380 9.97 -9.51 9.92
C GLN A 380 9.75 -9.72 11.43
N CYS A 381 10.75 -9.43 12.28
CA CYS A 381 10.62 -9.49 13.74
C CYS A 381 9.99 -8.24 14.39
N GLU A 382 9.89 -7.11 13.69
CA GLU A 382 9.29 -5.88 14.22
C GLU A 382 7.81 -6.06 14.53
N GLY A 383 7.34 -5.55 15.66
CA GLY A 383 5.91 -5.61 16.04
C GLY A 383 5.50 -6.90 16.78
N ILE A 384 6.38 -7.90 16.88
CA ILE A 384 6.12 -9.12 17.67
C ILE A 384 6.01 -8.77 19.17
N CYS A 385 6.99 -8.03 19.69
CA CYS A 385 7.02 -7.63 21.11
C CYS A 385 7.38 -6.16 21.32
N TYR A 386 6.81 -5.60 22.39
CA TYR A 386 7.13 -4.27 22.89
C TYR A 386 7.42 -4.33 24.40
N ALA A 387 8.55 -3.80 24.83
CA ALA A 387 8.93 -3.72 26.23
C ALA A 387 8.49 -2.39 26.85
N GLY A 388 7.79 -2.46 27.97
CA GLY A 388 7.65 -1.37 28.92
C GLY A 388 8.75 -1.40 29.97
N GLU A 389 8.55 -0.68 31.09
CA GLU A 389 9.49 -0.67 32.22
C GLU A 389 9.57 -2.04 32.94
N ASP A 390 8.42 -2.63 33.22
CA ASP A 390 8.28 -3.88 34.00
C ASP A 390 7.42 -4.95 33.32
N ILE A 391 6.94 -4.70 32.11
CA ILE A 391 6.05 -5.59 31.37
C ILE A 391 6.50 -5.77 29.91
N LEU A 392 6.41 -6.99 29.40
CA LEU A 392 6.60 -7.29 27.98
C LEU A 392 5.23 -7.55 27.32
N TYR A 393 4.92 -6.80 26.28
CA TYR A 393 3.73 -7.01 25.45
C TYR A 393 4.08 -7.94 24.29
N ILE A 394 3.34 -9.03 24.15
CA ILE A 394 3.38 -9.91 22.98
C ILE A 394 2.14 -9.59 22.13
N ASN A 395 2.38 -8.96 20.98
CA ASN A 395 1.34 -8.46 20.11
C ASN A 395 1.08 -9.38 18.91
N ARG A 396 2.13 -9.85 18.22
CA ARG A 396 1.97 -10.71 17.03
C ARG A 396 2.45 -12.12 17.32
N TYR A 397 1.67 -13.12 16.93
CA TYR A 397 1.95 -14.53 17.26
C TYR A 397 2.74 -15.22 16.16
N VAL A 398 4.06 -15.16 16.31
CA VAL A 398 5.02 -15.78 15.41
C VAL A 398 6.00 -16.60 16.21
N SER A 399 6.19 -17.87 15.87
CA SER A 399 7.16 -18.75 16.55
C SER A 399 8.54 -18.10 16.58
N SER A 400 9.06 -17.82 17.77
CA SER A 400 10.28 -17.02 17.99
C SER A 400 10.96 -17.35 19.32
N ASP A 401 12.26 -17.13 19.40
CA ASP A 401 12.98 -16.97 20.66
C ASP A 401 13.21 -15.48 20.91
N ILE A 402 12.82 -15.00 22.09
CA ILE A 402 12.85 -13.59 22.46
C ILE A 402 13.76 -13.42 23.67
N GLU A 403 14.75 -12.53 23.58
CA GLU A 403 15.62 -12.14 24.67
C GLU A 403 15.24 -10.74 25.17
N TRP A 404 14.73 -10.65 26.39
CA TRP A 404 14.52 -9.36 27.05
C TRP A 404 15.72 -9.08 27.96
N LYS A 405 16.79 -8.52 27.36
CA LYS A 405 18.11 -8.42 28.00
C LYS A 405 18.10 -7.57 29.27
N GLU A 406 17.31 -6.49 29.31
CA GLU A 406 17.25 -5.61 30.47
C GLU A 406 16.67 -6.29 31.72
N LYS A 407 15.83 -7.32 31.54
CA LYS A 407 15.30 -8.15 32.63
C LYS A 407 16.02 -9.50 32.75
N GLY A 408 16.92 -9.83 31.83
CA GLY A 408 17.62 -11.12 31.81
C GLY A 408 16.70 -12.31 31.58
N LEU A 409 15.63 -12.12 30.79
CA LEU A 409 14.64 -13.16 30.46
C LEU A 409 14.83 -13.66 29.03
N ARG A 410 14.59 -14.95 28.82
CA ARG A 410 14.41 -15.57 27.51
C ARG A 410 13.00 -16.14 27.44
N ILE A 411 12.28 -15.84 26.38
CA ILE A 411 10.92 -16.34 26.13
C ILE A 411 10.96 -17.17 24.86
N GLU A 412 10.52 -18.42 24.93
CA GLU A 412 10.26 -19.24 23.76
C GLU A 412 8.78 -19.13 23.42
N LEU A 413 8.49 -18.58 22.24
CA LEU A 413 7.15 -18.44 21.68
C LEU A 413 6.97 -19.51 20.60
N GLU A 414 5.93 -20.32 20.72
CA GLU A 414 5.48 -21.26 19.70
C GLU A 414 4.06 -20.88 19.30
N ALA A 415 3.89 -20.47 18.04
CA ALA A 415 2.63 -20.05 17.48
C ALA A 415 2.40 -20.79 16.16
N GLY A 416 1.27 -21.49 16.06
CA GLY A 416 0.87 -22.26 14.88
C GLY A 416 -0.41 -21.74 14.27
N LEU A 417 -0.47 -20.46 13.84
CA LEU A 417 -1.72 -19.88 13.32
C LEU A 417 -2.24 -20.62 12.06
N LEU A 418 -1.35 -21.11 11.19
CA LEU A 418 -1.73 -21.92 10.02
C LEU A 418 -2.07 -23.38 10.37
N THR A 419 -1.55 -23.89 11.48
CA THR A 419 -1.79 -25.26 11.97
C THR A 419 -2.86 -25.33 13.05
N GLU A 420 -3.42 -24.17 13.42
CA GLU A 420 -4.41 -23.98 14.49
C GLU A 420 -3.96 -24.55 15.84
N GLN A 421 -2.64 -24.60 16.06
CA GLN A 421 -2.10 -25.04 17.33
C GLN A 421 -2.19 -23.91 18.37
N PRO A 422 -2.51 -24.23 19.64
CA PRO A 422 -2.50 -23.24 20.71
C PRO A 422 -1.17 -22.51 20.78
N LEU A 423 -1.24 -21.21 21.11
CA LEU A 423 -0.06 -20.43 21.47
C LEU A 423 0.59 -21.08 22.70
N SER A 424 1.91 -21.28 22.67
CA SER A 424 2.70 -21.67 23.84
C SER A 424 3.78 -20.63 24.10
N ILE A 425 3.87 -20.20 25.37
CA ILE A 425 4.86 -19.26 25.86
C ILE A 425 5.60 -19.93 27.01
N ARG A 426 6.90 -20.13 26.85
CA ARG A 426 7.78 -20.63 27.92
C ARG A 426 8.76 -19.55 28.33
N VAL A 427 8.81 -19.26 29.62
CA VAL A 427 9.66 -18.20 30.20
C VAL A 427 10.84 -18.83 30.93
N TYR A 428 12.04 -18.35 30.58
CA TYR A 428 13.34 -18.75 31.09
C TYR A 428 14.08 -17.55 31.70
N GLY A 429 14.84 -17.75 32.78
CA GLY A 429 15.60 -16.66 33.39
C GLY A 429 16.28 -17.06 34.71
N ASN A 430 17.28 -16.28 35.13
CA ASN A 430 18.00 -16.56 36.37
C ASN A 430 17.20 -16.07 37.58
N SER A 431 16.56 -16.98 38.30
CA SER A 431 15.73 -16.72 39.49
C SER A 431 16.43 -15.95 40.61
N GLU A 432 17.77 -15.94 40.69
CA GLU A 432 18.53 -15.13 41.67
C GLU A 432 18.68 -13.65 41.23
N LYS A 433 18.44 -13.35 39.95
CA LYS A 433 18.58 -12.01 39.36
C LYS A 433 17.26 -11.32 39.06
N ILE A 434 16.17 -12.08 38.96
CA ILE A 434 14.86 -11.52 38.62
C ILE A 434 13.98 -11.32 39.86
N GLY A 435 13.36 -10.15 39.97
CA GLY A 435 12.35 -9.86 40.99
C GLY A 435 10.93 -10.33 40.60
N GLY A 436 10.83 -11.26 39.65
CA GLY A 436 9.61 -11.63 38.94
C GLY A 436 9.51 -11.03 37.53
N TRP A 437 8.50 -11.43 36.78
CA TRP A 437 8.24 -10.99 35.40
C TRP A 437 6.75 -10.76 35.15
N LYS A 438 6.44 -9.88 34.18
CA LYS A 438 5.07 -9.64 33.69
C LYS A 438 5.04 -9.69 32.17
N ILE A 439 4.08 -10.44 31.63
CA ILE A 439 3.83 -10.55 30.19
C ILE A 439 2.36 -10.23 29.92
N ALA A 440 2.11 -9.28 29.04
CA ALA A 440 0.79 -9.01 28.47
C ALA A 440 0.67 -9.70 27.11
N VAL A 441 -0.29 -10.60 26.98
CA VAL A 441 -0.59 -11.32 25.74
C VAL A 441 -1.87 -10.75 25.15
N ARG A 442 -1.82 -10.20 23.93
CA ARG A 442 -2.97 -9.55 23.30
C ARG A 442 -4.15 -10.52 23.18
N VAL A 443 -5.38 -10.05 23.34
CA VAL A 443 -6.57 -10.84 22.96
C VAL A 443 -6.98 -10.39 21.56
N PRO A 444 -6.69 -11.10 20.46
CA PRO A 444 -6.96 -10.56 19.13
C PRO A 444 -8.43 -10.25 18.86
N GLU A 445 -8.69 -9.18 18.10
CA GLU A 445 -10.04 -8.81 17.62
C GLU A 445 -10.81 -9.98 16.97
N TRP A 446 -10.12 -10.84 16.22
CA TRP A 446 -10.75 -11.93 15.46
C TRP A 446 -11.16 -13.14 16.32
N THR A 447 -10.85 -13.14 17.61
CA THR A 447 -11.14 -14.26 18.51
C THR A 447 -12.66 -14.48 18.60
N ALA A 448 -13.12 -15.66 18.22
CA ALA A 448 -14.55 -15.99 18.05
C ALA A 448 -15.30 -16.25 19.36
N GLU A 449 -14.62 -16.87 20.32
CA GLU A 449 -15.17 -17.30 21.61
C GLU A 449 -14.13 -17.02 22.72
N GLU A 450 -14.50 -17.19 23.98
CA GLU A 450 -13.57 -17.02 25.11
C GLU A 450 -12.32 -17.92 24.94
N PRO A 451 -11.10 -17.36 24.95
CA PRO A 451 -9.87 -18.13 24.84
C PRO A 451 -9.73 -19.18 25.95
N ARG A 452 -9.24 -20.36 25.59
CA ARG A 452 -8.93 -21.41 26.59
C ARG A 452 -7.49 -21.24 27.03
N ILE A 453 -7.30 -20.97 28.32
CA ILE A 453 -5.99 -20.69 28.89
C ILE A 453 -5.61 -21.78 29.89
N SER A 454 -4.39 -22.27 29.80
CA SER A 454 -3.74 -23.07 30.84
C SER A 454 -2.39 -22.47 31.19
N CYS A 455 -2.01 -22.55 32.46
CA CYS A 455 -0.70 -22.10 32.93
C CYS A 455 -0.14 -23.07 33.98
N SER A 456 1.17 -23.09 34.13
CA SER A 456 1.83 -23.81 35.21
C SER A 456 1.52 -23.19 36.58
N SER A 457 1.78 -23.93 37.67
CA SER A 457 1.36 -23.58 39.03
C SER A 457 1.97 -22.29 39.58
N GLU A 458 3.13 -21.92 39.06
CA GLU A 458 3.97 -20.79 39.45
C GLU A 458 3.69 -19.52 38.63
N VAL A 459 2.77 -19.61 37.66
CA VAL A 459 2.30 -18.50 36.85
C VAL A 459 0.90 -18.10 37.32
N HIS A 460 0.72 -16.83 37.62
CA HIS A 460 -0.56 -16.27 38.02
C HIS A 460 -1.12 -15.40 36.89
N ARG A 461 -2.35 -15.70 36.47
CA ARG A 461 -3.14 -14.79 35.63
C ARG A 461 -3.71 -13.70 36.53
N ILE A 462 -3.40 -12.45 36.22
CA ILE A 462 -4.01 -11.29 36.88
C ILE A 462 -5.37 -11.07 36.20
N TYR A 463 -6.44 -11.25 36.97
CA TYR A 463 -7.79 -10.97 36.49
C TYR A 463 -8.08 -9.47 36.65
N GLU A 464 -8.29 -8.78 35.54
CA GLU A 464 -8.94 -7.48 35.53
C GLU A 464 -10.45 -7.70 35.32
N GLU A 465 -11.31 -6.90 35.97
CA GLU A 465 -12.78 -7.10 36.00
C GLU A 465 -13.45 -6.87 34.62
N GLU A 466 -12.77 -6.17 33.70
CA GLU A 466 -13.15 -6.07 32.30
C GLU A 466 -12.31 -7.06 31.50
N ALA A 467 -12.91 -7.78 30.54
CA ALA A 467 -12.16 -8.63 29.62
C ALA A 467 -11.15 -7.75 28.86
N GLY A 468 -9.93 -7.72 29.39
CA GLY A 468 -8.92 -6.76 28.99
C GLY A 468 -8.44 -7.06 27.58
N ASP A 469 -8.10 -5.98 26.87
CA ASP A 469 -7.35 -6.00 25.61
C ASP A 469 -6.15 -6.97 25.60
N TYR A 470 -5.64 -7.30 26.79
CA TYR A 470 -4.53 -8.21 27.05
C TYR A 470 -4.83 -9.13 28.23
N PHE A 471 -4.37 -10.38 28.15
CA PHE A 471 -4.19 -11.24 29.31
C PHE A 471 -2.85 -10.93 29.98
N LEU A 472 -2.90 -10.56 31.27
CA LEU A 472 -1.72 -10.27 32.06
C LEU A 472 -1.31 -11.50 32.88
N PHE A 473 -0.08 -11.95 32.67
CA PHE A 473 0.55 -13.03 33.41
C PHE A 473 1.72 -12.52 34.22
N GLU A 474 1.83 -12.98 35.46
CA GLU A 474 2.99 -12.75 36.31
C GLU A 474 3.57 -14.06 36.84
N GLY A 475 4.89 -14.09 37.02
CA GLY A 475 5.59 -15.22 37.62
C GLY A 475 6.77 -14.75 38.46
N GLN A 476 7.09 -15.52 39.50
CA GLN A 476 8.19 -15.21 40.44
C GLN A 476 9.45 -16.03 40.18
N SER A 477 9.32 -17.21 39.58
CA SER A 477 10.43 -18.04 39.10
C SER A 477 10.48 -17.96 37.58
N ALA A 478 11.68 -17.98 36.99
CA ALA A 478 11.84 -18.04 35.55
C ALA A 478 12.39 -19.37 35.06
N ASP A 479 12.35 -20.44 35.86
CA ASP A 479 12.55 -21.79 35.32
C ASP A 479 11.19 -22.47 35.16
N GLY A 480 10.71 -22.58 33.92
CA GLY A 480 9.59 -23.46 33.56
C GLY A 480 8.19 -22.85 33.59
N GLY A 481 8.06 -21.52 33.65
CA GLY A 481 6.76 -20.86 33.52
C GLY A 481 6.18 -21.10 32.13
N GLU A 482 5.09 -21.87 32.04
CA GLU A 482 4.43 -22.22 30.78
C GLU A 482 3.01 -21.65 30.75
N ILE A 483 2.68 -20.98 29.64
CA ILE A 483 1.34 -20.46 29.34
C ILE A 483 0.93 -21.04 27.99
N SER A 484 -0.25 -21.65 27.93
CA SER A 484 -0.88 -22.05 26.67
C SER A 484 -2.22 -21.35 26.49
N ILE A 485 -2.45 -20.81 25.29
CA ILE A 485 -3.67 -20.09 24.93
C ILE A 485 -4.20 -20.58 23.60
N ASP A 486 -5.40 -21.12 23.60
CA ASP A 486 -6.17 -21.45 22.40
C ASP A 486 -7.09 -20.25 22.09
N PHE A 487 -6.88 -19.62 20.93
CA PHE A 487 -7.71 -18.53 20.42
C PHE A 487 -8.67 -19.09 19.36
N PRO A 488 -9.96 -19.28 19.67
CA PRO A 488 -10.92 -19.86 18.72
C PRO A 488 -11.06 -19.00 17.47
N MET A 489 -10.90 -19.61 16.29
CA MET A 489 -11.07 -18.97 14.99
C MET A 489 -12.36 -19.44 14.31
N GLN A 490 -13.06 -18.52 13.65
CA GLN A 490 -14.22 -18.83 12.82
C GLN A 490 -14.19 -18.03 11.52
N ILE A 491 -14.99 -18.46 10.54
CA ILE A 491 -15.23 -17.68 9.34
C ILE A 491 -16.03 -16.44 9.71
N GLN A 492 -15.55 -15.27 9.29
CA GLN A 492 -16.29 -14.01 9.36
C GLN A 492 -16.53 -13.47 7.96
N VAL A 493 -17.68 -12.80 7.79
CA VAL A 493 -18.10 -12.18 6.54
C VAL A 493 -18.03 -10.68 6.71
N HIS A 494 -17.35 -9.98 5.80
CA HIS A 494 -17.12 -8.54 5.86
C HIS A 494 -17.69 -7.87 4.63
N GLY A 495 -18.53 -6.85 4.82
CA GLY A 495 -19.11 -6.05 3.75
C GLY A 495 -18.20 -4.90 3.29
N LEU A 496 -18.63 -4.17 2.26
CA LEU A 496 -18.10 -2.85 1.92
C LEU A 496 -19.17 -1.78 2.21
N PRO A 497 -18.77 -0.59 2.68
CA PRO A 497 -19.71 0.46 3.08
C PRO A 497 -20.61 0.96 1.94
N ASP A 498 -20.13 0.98 0.70
CA ASP A 498 -20.86 1.41 -0.50
C ASP A 498 -21.60 0.28 -1.23
N ALA A 499 -21.44 -0.98 -0.82
CA ALA A 499 -22.07 -2.13 -1.48
C ALA A 499 -22.43 -3.26 -0.49
N SER A 500 -23.65 -3.24 0.03
CA SER A 500 -24.14 -4.24 1.01
C SER A 500 -24.19 -5.68 0.49
N ASN A 501 -24.18 -5.89 -0.82
CA ASN A 501 -24.15 -7.22 -1.43
C ASN A 501 -22.73 -7.68 -1.82
N VAL A 502 -21.68 -6.95 -1.46
CA VAL A 502 -20.29 -7.33 -1.72
C VAL A 502 -19.65 -7.80 -0.43
N VAL A 503 -19.05 -8.99 -0.44
CA VAL A 503 -18.46 -9.58 0.76
C VAL A 503 -17.05 -10.12 0.54
N ALA A 504 -16.24 -10.04 1.59
CA ALA A 504 -15.00 -10.78 1.76
C ALA A 504 -15.09 -11.71 2.98
N PHE A 505 -14.17 -12.68 3.05
CA PHE A 505 -14.12 -13.66 4.13
C PHE A 505 -12.80 -13.58 4.89
N THR A 506 -12.86 -13.72 6.22
CA THR A 506 -11.67 -13.95 7.05
C THR A 506 -11.81 -15.23 7.85
N TYR A 507 -10.69 -15.81 8.27
CA TYR A 507 -10.60 -16.90 9.24
C TYR A 507 -9.48 -16.58 10.23
N GLY A 508 -9.85 -16.22 11.47
CA GLY A 508 -8.90 -15.63 12.41
C GLY A 508 -8.23 -14.38 11.81
N PRO A 509 -6.89 -14.28 11.80
CA PRO A 509 -6.18 -13.12 11.23
C PRO A 509 -6.09 -13.16 9.70
N PHE A 510 -6.51 -14.24 9.03
CA PHE A 510 -6.31 -14.44 7.60
C PHE A 510 -7.48 -13.89 6.78
N VAL A 511 -7.21 -12.98 5.85
CA VAL A 511 -8.10 -12.71 4.71
C VAL A 511 -8.03 -13.90 3.77
N LEU A 512 -9.19 -14.42 3.40
CA LEU A 512 -9.29 -15.51 2.43
C LEU A 512 -9.52 -14.95 1.03
N SER A 513 -8.96 -15.63 0.03
CA SER A 513 -9.27 -15.36 -1.37
C SER A 513 -9.53 -16.65 -2.13
N ALA A 514 -10.38 -16.60 -3.15
CA ALA A 514 -10.64 -17.74 -4.02
C ALA A 514 -9.55 -17.85 -5.10
N ASP A 515 -9.16 -19.07 -5.43
CA ASP A 515 -8.41 -19.37 -6.66
C ASP A 515 -9.34 -19.20 -7.89
N MET A 516 -8.89 -18.43 -8.88
CA MET A 516 -9.63 -18.15 -10.11
C MET A 516 -8.85 -18.55 -11.38
N GLY A 517 -7.84 -19.41 -11.23
CA GLY A 517 -7.05 -19.98 -12.33
C GLY A 517 -5.88 -19.12 -12.80
N ILE A 518 -5.11 -19.66 -13.75
CA ILE A 518 -3.84 -19.10 -14.25
C ILE A 518 -3.90 -18.64 -15.71
N GLU A 519 -5.10 -18.59 -16.28
CA GLU A 519 -5.27 -18.30 -17.71
C GLU A 519 -5.08 -16.81 -18.05
N ASP A 520 -4.43 -16.55 -19.19
CA ASP A 520 -4.23 -15.23 -19.80
C ASP A 520 -3.70 -14.17 -18.82
N MET A 521 -2.71 -14.51 -18.00
CA MET A 521 -2.06 -13.58 -17.06
C MET A 521 -1.18 -12.54 -17.79
N VAL A 522 -1.82 -11.69 -18.58
CA VAL A 522 -1.20 -10.62 -19.35
C VAL A 522 -0.98 -9.39 -18.48
N THR A 523 0.17 -8.75 -18.62
CA THR A 523 0.52 -7.51 -17.93
C THR A 523 0.57 -6.32 -18.89
N ALA A 524 0.40 -5.13 -18.34
CA ALA A 524 0.59 -3.85 -19.01
C ALA A 524 1.48 -2.94 -18.15
N THR A 525 1.85 -1.77 -18.67
CA THR A 525 2.69 -0.80 -17.96
C THR A 525 1.97 0.53 -17.89
N THR A 526 2.00 1.17 -16.71
CA THR A 526 1.42 2.49 -16.48
C THR A 526 2.30 3.59 -17.06
N GLY A 527 1.82 4.83 -17.06
CA GLY A 527 2.58 5.97 -17.58
C GLY A 527 3.87 6.29 -16.79
N VAL A 528 4.01 5.75 -15.58
CA VAL A 528 5.19 5.89 -14.71
C VAL A 528 6.02 4.60 -14.63
N ASP A 529 5.92 3.72 -15.63
CA ASP A 529 6.70 2.48 -15.72
C ASP A 529 6.44 1.46 -14.58
N VAL A 530 5.22 1.42 -14.05
CA VAL A 530 4.78 0.39 -13.10
C VAL A 530 4.05 -0.71 -13.88
N THR A 531 4.37 -1.98 -13.61
CA THR A 531 3.72 -3.10 -14.31
C THR A 531 2.46 -3.52 -13.55
N VAL A 532 1.34 -3.68 -14.27
CA VAL A 532 0.00 -3.97 -13.71
C VAL A 532 -0.66 -5.15 -14.43
N PRO A 533 -1.53 -5.91 -13.76
CA PRO A 533 -2.24 -7.02 -14.38
C PRO A 533 -3.38 -6.50 -15.28
N VAL A 534 -3.57 -7.13 -16.43
CA VAL A 534 -4.68 -6.81 -17.35
C VAL A 534 -5.93 -7.61 -17.00
N TRP A 535 -7.07 -6.92 -17.09
CA TRP A 535 -8.37 -7.52 -16.83
C TRP A 535 -8.68 -8.64 -17.84
N LYS A 536 -9.35 -9.69 -17.36
CA LYS A 536 -9.87 -10.78 -18.18
C LYS A 536 -11.41 -10.82 -18.10
N PRO A 537 -12.12 -10.84 -19.25
CA PRO A 537 -13.56 -11.05 -19.29
C PRO A 537 -13.91 -12.51 -18.95
N GLY A 538 -15.13 -12.76 -18.47
CA GLY A 538 -15.58 -14.13 -18.16
C GLY A 538 -15.19 -14.65 -16.78
N VAL A 539 -14.43 -13.88 -15.99
CA VAL A 539 -14.11 -14.26 -14.61
C VAL A 539 -15.34 -14.06 -13.73
N ARG A 540 -15.81 -15.14 -13.11
CA ARG A 540 -17.00 -15.11 -12.25
C ARG A 540 -16.72 -14.38 -10.93
N LYS A 541 -17.43 -13.28 -10.68
CA LYS A 541 -17.26 -12.45 -9.47
C LYS A 541 -18.44 -12.51 -8.50
N CYS A 542 -19.35 -13.48 -8.67
CA CYS A 542 -20.53 -13.62 -7.82
C CYS A 542 -20.67 -15.01 -7.22
N ILE A 543 -21.25 -15.07 -6.02
CA ILE A 543 -21.61 -16.28 -5.31
C ILE A 543 -23.14 -16.29 -5.15
N LEU A 544 -23.77 -17.41 -5.50
CA LEU A 544 -25.21 -17.59 -5.37
C LEU A 544 -25.57 -18.36 -4.10
N TYR A 545 -26.57 -17.89 -3.36
CA TYR A 545 -27.10 -18.61 -2.21
C TYR A 545 -28.59 -18.93 -2.38
N ASP A 546 -29.07 -19.88 -1.58
CA ASP A 546 -30.48 -20.23 -1.44
C ASP A 546 -30.87 -20.09 0.05
N GLY A 547 -31.94 -19.35 0.34
CA GLY A 547 -32.26 -18.96 1.72
C GLY A 547 -33.32 -17.84 1.84
N PRO A 548 -33.76 -17.51 3.08
CA PRO A 548 -34.75 -16.47 3.33
C PRO A 548 -34.20 -15.06 3.09
N GLY A 549 -35.04 -14.16 2.56
CA GLY A 549 -34.70 -12.74 2.29
C GLY A 549 -33.83 -12.52 1.06
N ALA A 550 -33.89 -11.32 0.48
CA ALA A 550 -32.80 -10.76 -0.31
C ALA A 550 -31.86 -10.01 0.66
N ILE A 551 -30.61 -9.77 0.27
CA ILE A 551 -29.75 -8.83 1.02
C ILE A 551 -30.44 -7.48 0.89
N GLY A 552 -31.01 -6.98 1.98
CA GLY A 552 -31.64 -5.66 1.99
C GLY A 552 -30.61 -4.55 1.78
N THR A 553 -31.05 -3.30 1.83
CA THR A 553 -30.16 -2.12 1.85
C THR A 553 -29.46 -1.93 3.20
N ASP A 554 -29.44 -2.95 4.06
CA ASP A 554 -28.80 -2.89 5.38
C ASP A 554 -27.28 -3.11 5.20
N PRO A 555 -26.42 -2.15 5.59
CA PRO A 555 -24.97 -2.29 5.51
C PRO A 555 -24.46 -3.44 6.39
N ASP A 556 -25.15 -3.71 7.49
CA ASP A 556 -24.95 -4.93 8.26
C ASP A 556 -25.66 -6.06 7.51
N LEU A 557 -24.88 -6.84 6.75
CA LEU A 557 -25.35 -8.11 6.19
C LEU A 557 -26.18 -8.82 7.28
N SER A 558 -27.49 -8.99 7.04
CA SER A 558 -28.35 -9.56 8.08
C SER A 558 -27.70 -10.85 8.59
N SER A 559 -27.61 -11.03 9.90
CA SER A 559 -26.92 -12.17 10.53
C SER A 559 -27.32 -13.52 9.90
N ALA A 560 -28.54 -13.62 9.39
CA ALA A 560 -29.04 -14.76 8.62
C ALA A 560 -28.27 -15.05 7.32
N VAL A 561 -27.92 -14.03 6.52
CA VAL A 561 -27.15 -14.21 5.27
C VAL A 561 -25.71 -14.59 5.59
N SER A 562 -25.09 -13.95 6.59
CA SER A 562 -23.75 -14.32 7.04
C SER A 562 -23.69 -15.77 7.53
N VAL A 563 -24.72 -16.24 8.24
CA VAL A 563 -24.85 -17.65 8.64
C VAL A 563 -24.94 -18.57 7.43
N VAL A 564 -25.85 -18.29 6.48
CA VAL A 564 -26.03 -19.11 5.27
C VAL A 564 -24.73 -19.21 4.48
N VAL A 565 -24.04 -18.10 4.23
CA VAL A 565 -22.80 -18.10 3.45
C VAL A 565 -21.65 -18.79 4.20
N THR A 566 -21.61 -18.65 5.53
CA THR A 566 -20.62 -19.35 6.36
C THR A 566 -20.86 -20.87 6.35
N GLU A 567 -22.11 -21.33 6.38
CA GLU A 567 -22.45 -22.76 6.27
C GLU A 567 -22.08 -23.36 4.89
N MET A 568 -21.97 -22.54 3.86
CA MET A 568 -21.52 -22.96 2.53
C MET A 568 -20.00 -23.20 2.48
N MET A 569 -19.22 -22.59 3.38
CA MET A 569 -17.77 -22.74 3.49
C MET A 569 -17.42 -23.99 4.29
N LYS A 570 -16.88 -25.01 3.62
CA LYS A 570 -16.48 -26.26 4.27
C LYS A 570 -14.96 -26.38 4.28
N LYS A 571 -14.38 -26.59 5.46
CA LYS A 571 -12.94 -26.82 5.61
C LYS A 571 -12.53 -28.09 4.85
N THR A 572 -11.42 -28.04 4.10
CA THR A 572 -10.95 -29.16 3.26
C THR A 572 -9.89 -30.03 3.94
N GLY A 573 -9.27 -29.54 5.02
CA GLY A 573 -8.21 -30.23 5.76
C GLY A 573 -7.94 -29.63 7.15
N GLU A 574 -6.72 -29.81 7.66
CA GLU A 574 -6.33 -29.32 8.99
C GLU A 574 -5.99 -27.81 9.01
N GLY A 575 -5.62 -27.23 7.87
CA GLY A 575 -5.31 -25.79 7.73
C GLY A 575 -6.49 -24.93 7.23
N PRO A 576 -6.29 -23.60 7.11
CA PRO A 576 -7.34 -22.61 6.79
C PRO A 576 -7.75 -22.59 5.31
N GLU A 577 -7.97 -23.77 4.70
CA GLU A 577 -8.52 -23.90 3.35
C GLU A 577 -9.98 -24.34 3.39
N PHE A 578 -10.81 -23.70 2.58
CA PHE A 578 -12.25 -23.88 2.53
C PHE A 578 -12.73 -24.04 1.09
N ILE A 579 -13.64 -24.99 0.87
CA ILE A 579 -14.41 -25.11 -0.35
C ILE A 579 -15.79 -24.50 -0.14
N LEU A 580 -16.14 -23.50 -0.94
CA LEU A 580 -17.49 -22.97 -1.03
C LEU A 580 -18.19 -23.56 -2.26
N ARG A 581 -19.37 -24.14 -2.05
CA ARG A 581 -20.23 -24.63 -3.12
C ARG A 581 -21.48 -23.75 -3.20
N ASP A 582 -21.62 -22.99 -4.27
CA ASP A 582 -22.73 -22.06 -4.43
C ASP A 582 -24.04 -22.79 -4.79
N ALA A 583 -25.18 -22.07 -4.73
CA ALA A 583 -26.51 -22.62 -5.02
C ALA A 583 -26.71 -23.00 -6.50
N ALA A 584 -25.78 -22.65 -7.39
CA ALA A 584 -25.74 -23.09 -8.78
C ALA A 584 -24.72 -24.23 -9.00
N GLY A 585 -24.13 -24.79 -7.93
CA GLY A 585 -23.21 -25.92 -7.98
C GLY A 585 -21.79 -25.56 -8.36
N ASN A 586 -21.42 -24.27 -8.30
CA ASN A 586 -20.07 -23.81 -8.63
C ASN A 586 -19.18 -23.89 -7.39
N GLU A 587 -17.91 -24.20 -7.60
CA GLU A 587 -16.94 -24.42 -6.53
C GLU A 587 -15.92 -23.27 -6.49
N PHE A 588 -15.64 -22.78 -5.30
CA PHE A 588 -14.59 -21.80 -5.03
C PHE A 588 -13.68 -22.33 -3.93
N ILE A 589 -12.37 -22.30 -4.16
CA ILE A 589 -11.37 -22.74 -3.17
C ILE A 589 -10.74 -21.51 -2.53
N PHE A 590 -11.13 -21.27 -1.28
CA PHE A 590 -10.65 -20.18 -0.45
C PHE A 590 -9.48 -20.62 0.41
N SER A 591 -8.40 -19.84 0.41
CA SER A 591 -7.23 -20.04 1.27
C SER A 591 -6.63 -18.68 1.66
N PRO A 592 -5.73 -18.60 2.67
CA PRO A 592 -5.14 -17.34 3.09
C PRO A 592 -4.51 -16.60 1.92
N HIS A 593 -4.88 -15.33 1.75
CA HIS A 593 -4.54 -14.54 0.58
C HIS A 593 -3.03 -14.39 0.36
N PHE A 594 -2.27 -14.28 1.45
CA PHE A 594 -0.82 -14.14 1.37
C PHE A 594 -0.11 -15.37 0.80
N LEU A 595 -0.72 -16.56 0.83
CA LEU A 595 -0.16 -17.78 0.25
C LEU A 595 -0.39 -17.88 -1.27
N LYS A 596 -1.24 -17.05 -1.85
CA LYS A 596 -1.51 -17.09 -3.29
C LYS A 596 -0.44 -16.34 -4.07
N ASN A 597 0.34 -17.09 -4.83
CA ASN A 597 1.31 -16.59 -5.80
C ASN A 597 0.88 -17.01 -7.21
N GLN A 598 1.15 -16.17 -8.22
CA GLN A 598 1.01 -16.50 -9.65
C GLN A 598 -0.36 -17.09 -10.06
N VAL A 599 -1.44 -16.61 -9.44
CA VAL A 599 -2.79 -17.06 -9.75
C VAL A 599 -3.73 -15.85 -9.78
N ARG A 600 -4.78 -15.92 -10.60
CA ARG A 600 -5.89 -14.99 -10.49
C ARG A 600 -6.64 -15.27 -9.20
N TYR A 601 -7.03 -14.22 -8.49
CA TYR A 601 -7.71 -14.36 -7.20
C TYR A 601 -8.92 -13.45 -7.09
N GLY A 602 -9.82 -13.79 -6.19
CA GLY A 602 -10.92 -12.94 -5.75
C GLY A 602 -10.98 -12.87 -4.25
N ILE A 603 -10.96 -11.66 -3.69
CA ILE A 603 -11.20 -11.43 -2.25
C ILE A 603 -12.68 -11.12 -2.03
N TYR A 604 -13.21 -10.21 -2.84
CA TYR A 604 -14.55 -9.67 -2.69
C TYR A 604 -15.50 -10.22 -3.77
N PHE A 605 -16.64 -10.74 -3.36
CA PHE A 605 -17.65 -11.34 -4.23
C PHE A 605 -19.00 -10.68 -4.07
N TYR A 606 -19.72 -10.51 -5.18
CA TYR A 606 -21.12 -10.12 -5.15
C TYR A 606 -21.97 -11.33 -4.72
N LEU A 607 -22.75 -11.18 -3.67
CA LEU A 607 -23.72 -12.16 -3.21
C LEU A 607 -25.07 -11.88 -3.86
N TYR A 608 -25.65 -12.90 -4.48
CA TYR A 608 -27.02 -12.83 -4.97
C TYR A 608 -27.83 -14.03 -4.56
N LYS A 609 -29.12 -13.80 -4.30
CA LYS A 609 -30.06 -14.89 -4.16
C LYS A 609 -30.31 -15.52 -5.52
N LYS A 610 -30.27 -16.85 -5.59
CA LYS A 610 -30.52 -17.57 -6.83
C LYS A 610 -31.90 -17.22 -7.41
N GLY A 611 -31.92 -16.75 -8.65
CA GLY A 611 -33.14 -16.38 -9.37
C GLY A 611 -33.74 -15.02 -8.98
N SER A 612 -33.02 -14.18 -8.24
CA SER A 612 -33.45 -12.81 -7.96
C SER A 612 -33.30 -11.90 -9.19
N GLU A 613 -34.03 -10.78 -9.21
CA GLU A 613 -33.97 -9.82 -10.32
C GLU A 613 -32.58 -9.14 -10.38
N GLU A 614 -31.98 -8.84 -9.23
CA GLU A 614 -30.65 -8.25 -9.13
C GLU A 614 -29.57 -9.16 -9.73
N TYR A 615 -29.69 -10.48 -9.54
CA TYR A 615 -28.81 -11.45 -10.18
C TYR A 615 -28.97 -11.45 -11.71
N GLU A 616 -30.21 -11.40 -12.19
CA GLU A 616 -30.52 -11.37 -13.61
C GLU A 616 -30.03 -10.07 -14.28
N ASP A 617 -30.10 -8.94 -13.58
CA ASP A 617 -29.52 -7.66 -13.98
C ASP A 617 -28.00 -7.73 -14.07
N TYR A 618 -27.35 -8.21 -13.01
CA TYR A 618 -25.91 -8.42 -12.98
C TYR A 618 -25.48 -9.32 -14.15
N ARG A 619 -26.18 -10.43 -14.39
CA ARG A 619 -25.87 -11.36 -15.48
C ARG A 619 -26.00 -10.69 -16.85
N ARG A 620 -27.05 -9.91 -17.08
CA ARG A 620 -27.24 -9.14 -18.32
C ARG A 620 -26.10 -8.15 -18.54
N GLU A 621 -25.70 -7.43 -17.50
CA GLU A 621 -24.61 -6.46 -17.58
C GLU A 621 -23.25 -7.13 -17.83
N GLN A 622 -22.95 -8.27 -17.18
CA GLN A 622 -21.71 -9.01 -17.47
C GLN A 622 -21.69 -9.53 -18.91
N MET A 623 -22.80 -10.08 -19.40
CA MET A 623 -22.91 -10.50 -20.81
C MET A 623 -22.70 -9.32 -21.77
N ARG A 624 -23.25 -8.13 -21.44
CA ARG A 624 -23.03 -6.90 -22.21
C ARG A 624 -21.56 -6.51 -22.22
N LYS A 625 -20.90 -6.45 -21.06
CA LYS A 625 -19.47 -6.10 -20.93
C LYS A 625 -18.56 -7.08 -21.68
N GLU A 626 -18.81 -8.37 -21.55
CA GLU A 626 -18.06 -9.41 -22.27
C GLU A 626 -18.29 -9.33 -23.78
N TYR A 627 -19.52 -9.08 -24.21
CA TYR A 627 -19.85 -8.86 -25.61
C TYR A 627 -19.06 -7.66 -26.13
N VAL A 628 -19.20 -6.49 -25.50
CA VAL A 628 -18.46 -5.27 -25.91
C VAL A 628 -16.97 -5.58 -26.00
N MET A 629 -16.36 -6.15 -24.95
CA MET A 629 -14.91 -6.40 -24.91
C MET A 629 -14.42 -7.36 -26.00
N LYS A 630 -15.10 -8.49 -26.25
CA LYS A 630 -14.70 -9.44 -27.32
C LYS A 630 -14.70 -8.79 -28.70
N HIS A 631 -15.51 -7.76 -28.86
CA HIS A 631 -15.71 -7.04 -30.09
C HIS A 631 -14.89 -5.73 -30.13
N ARG A 632 -14.19 -5.32 -29.07
CA ARG A 632 -13.27 -4.16 -29.15
C ARG A 632 -12.03 -4.50 -29.98
N ARG A 633 -11.58 -3.54 -30.78
CA ARG A 633 -10.38 -3.70 -31.63
C ARG A 633 -9.38 -2.57 -31.46
N GLU A 634 -9.84 -1.36 -31.16
CA GLU A 634 -8.99 -0.22 -30.86
C GLU A 634 -9.59 0.60 -29.72
N VAL A 635 -8.76 1.07 -28.79
CA VAL A 635 -9.19 1.73 -27.55
C VAL A 635 -8.22 2.87 -27.21
N ILE A 636 -8.78 4.02 -26.87
CA ILE A 636 -8.06 5.18 -26.35
C ILE A 636 -8.59 5.49 -24.95
N PRO A 637 -7.82 5.20 -23.88
CA PRO A 637 -8.12 5.69 -22.54
C PRO A 637 -8.02 7.23 -22.53
N LEU A 638 -9.15 7.91 -22.31
CA LEU A 638 -9.23 9.37 -22.36
C LEU A 638 -8.74 9.97 -21.04
N GLY A 639 -8.12 11.14 -21.10
CA GLY A 639 -7.48 11.72 -19.91
C GLY A 639 -6.08 11.16 -19.62
N ASN A 640 -5.58 10.23 -20.45
CA ASN A 640 -4.23 9.69 -20.36
C ASN A 640 -3.36 10.23 -21.50
N ASP A 641 -2.48 11.17 -21.17
CA ASP A 641 -1.70 11.92 -22.16
C ASP A 641 -0.85 11.00 -23.07
N GLN A 642 -0.32 9.89 -22.58
CA GLN A 642 0.50 9.00 -23.41
C GLN A 642 -0.30 8.30 -24.50
N TYR A 643 -1.47 7.77 -24.17
CA TYR A 643 -2.32 7.07 -25.13
C TYR A 643 -2.94 8.04 -26.13
N GLU A 644 -3.36 9.21 -25.67
CA GLU A 644 -3.91 10.22 -26.54
C GLU A 644 -2.86 10.80 -27.50
N LEU A 645 -1.61 11.00 -27.04
CA LEU A 645 -0.49 11.36 -27.91
C LEU A 645 -0.19 10.26 -28.93
N ALA A 646 -0.22 8.99 -28.53
CA ALA A 646 -0.04 7.86 -29.45
C ALA A 646 -1.12 7.78 -30.54
N HIS A 647 -2.32 8.32 -30.25
CA HIS A 647 -3.43 8.43 -31.20
C HIS A 647 -3.55 9.85 -31.78
N GLY A 648 -2.46 10.62 -31.79
CA GLY A 648 -2.37 11.88 -32.53
C GLY A 648 -3.37 12.95 -32.08
N ILE A 649 -3.62 13.08 -30.77
CA ILE A 649 -4.52 14.10 -30.20
C ILE A 649 -4.23 15.50 -30.78
N GLN A 650 -5.29 16.11 -31.32
CA GLN A 650 -5.30 17.51 -31.76
C GLN A 650 -6.55 18.18 -31.21
N GLY A 651 -6.51 19.48 -30.93
CA GLY A 651 -7.69 20.17 -30.46
C GLY A 651 -7.48 21.65 -30.17
N SER A 652 -8.57 22.32 -29.83
CA SER A 652 -8.62 23.70 -29.38
C SER A 652 -9.59 23.82 -28.22
N CYS A 653 -9.22 24.57 -27.18
CA CYS A 653 -10.04 24.76 -25.98
C CYS A 653 -10.49 23.42 -25.36
N THR A 654 -9.55 22.47 -25.30
CA THR A 654 -9.76 21.12 -24.76
C THR A 654 -8.81 20.86 -23.59
N GLU A 655 -9.26 20.09 -22.60
CA GLU A 655 -8.48 19.73 -21.41
C GLU A 655 -8.82 18.33 -20.89
N ALA A 656 -7.88 17.70 -20.19
CA ALA A 656 -8.14 16.45 -19.48
C ALA A 656 -9.08 16.77 -18.32
N VAL A 657 -10.06 15.90 -18.08
CA VAL A 657 -10.98 16.06 -16.96
C VAL A 657 -11.11 14.77 -16.18
N ASN A 658 -11.46 14.88 -14.91
CA ASN A 658 -11.92 13.78 -14.08
C ASN A 658 -13.31 14.16 -13.54
N VAL A 659 -14.33 13.37 -13.89
CA VAL A 659 -15.73 13.63 -13.52
C VAL A 659 -16.29 12.36 -12.88
N SER A 660 -16.65 12.45 -11.59
CA SER A 660 -17.17 11.32 -10.80
C SER A 660 -16.27 10.07 -10.89
N GLY A 661 -14.96 10.27 -10.66
CA GLY A 661 -13.94 9.22 -10.71
C GLY A 661 -13.56 8.73 -12.12
N LYS A 662 -14.16 9.28 -13.18
CA LYS A 662 -13.87 8.88 -14.57
C LYS A 662 -13.01 9.93 -15.26
N ARG A 663 -11.79 9.52 -15.63
CA ARG A 663 -10.90 10.31 -16.51
C ARG A 663 -11.53 10.48 -17.89
N GLY A 664 -11.26 11.60 -18.54
CA GLY A 664 -11.84 11.94 -19.82
C GLY A 664 -11.19 13.16 -20.47
N ARG A 665 -11.79 13.59 -21.58
CA ARG A 665 -11.40 14.77 -22.34
C ARG A 665 -12.61 15.68 -22.49
N SER A 666 -12.42 16.96 -22.20
CA SER A 666 -13.48 17.96 -22.31
C SER A 666 -13.13 19.05 -23.32
N ALA A 667 -14.13 19.61 -24.00
CA ALA A 667 -14.00 20.78 -24.85
C ALA A 667 -14.99 21.88 -24.46
N LYS A 668 -14.49 23.09 -24.22
CA LYS A 668 -15.29 24.29 -23.91
C LYS A 668 -16.19 24.70 -25.09
N PRO A 669 -17.21 25.56 -24.91
CA PRO A 669 -18.04 26.05 -26.02
C PRO A 669 -17.21 26.50 -27.23
N GLY A 670 -17.48 25.92 -28.40
CA GLY A 670 -16.74 26.16 -29.65
C GLY A 670 -15.38 25.44 -29.78
N GLY A 671 -14.93 24.75 -28.73
CA GLY A 671 -13.75 23.89 -28.71
C GLY A 671 -13.98 22.55 -29.40
N TRP A 672 -12.88 21.83 -29.63
CA TRP A 672 -12.90 20.51 -30.26
C TRP A 672 -11.64 19.71 -29.91
N PHE A 673 -11.71 18.39 -30.09
CA PHE A 673 -10.55 17.51 -30.08
C PHE A 673 -10.74 16.34 -31.06
N SER A 674 -9.65 15.72 -31.51
CA SER A 674 -9.68 14.60 -32.44
C SER A 674 -8.58 13.57 -32.16
N TYR A 675 -8.81 12.33 -32.56
CA TYR A 675 -7.83 11.23 -32.51
C TYR A 675 -7.76 10.50 -33.84
N GLU A 676 -6.65 9.82 -34.10
CA GLU A 676 -6.45 8.90 -35.22
C GLU A 676 -6.69 7.46 -34.76
N MET A 677 -7.61 6.76 -35.43
CA MET A 677 -8.12 5.44 -35.07
C MET A 677 -8.20 4.50 -36.28
N ASP A 678 -7.64 3.30 -36.17
CA ASP A 678 -7.79 2.15 -37.05
C ASP A 678 -9.21 1.53 -37.02
N ILE A 679 -9.90 1.58 -38.16
CA ILE A 679 -11.20 0.92 -38.37
C ILE A 679 -10.96 -0.45 -39.00
N PRO A 680 -11.10 -1.56 -38.27
CA PRO A 680 -10.63 -2.87 -38.72
C PRO A 680 -11.51 -3.53 -39.80
N GLN A 681 -12.84 -3.33 -39.76
CA GLN A 681 -13.77 -4.02 -40.67
C GLN A 681 -15.05 -3.23 -40.96
N GLU A 682 -15.86 -3.71 -41.92
CA GLU A 682 -17.08 -3.02 -42.42
C GLU A 682 -18.17 -2.80 -41.36
N LYS A 683 -18.28 -3.71 -40.38
CA LYS A 683 -19.26 -3.63 -39.28
C LYS A 683 -18.66 -3.02 -38.01
N SER A 684 -17.88 -1.96 -38.14
CA SER A 684 -17.29 -1.28 -36.98
C SER A 684 -18.23 -0.20 -36.43
N SER A 685 -18.22 0.03 -35.12
CA SER A 685 -18.93 1.11 -34.45
C SER A 685 -17.98 1.86 -33.52
N LEU A 686 -18.21 3.17 -33.37
CA LEU A 686 -17.53 4.02 -32.41
C LEU A 686 -18.32 4.02 -31.10
N ALA A 687 -17.77 3.42 -30.05
CA ALA A 687 -18.31 3.45 -28.69
C ALA A 687 -17.78 4.68 -27.94
N VAL A 688 -18.71 5.48 -27.41
CA VAL A 688 -18.43 6.74 -26.72
C VAL A 688 -19.19 6.78 -25.40
N THR A 689 -18.48 7.06 -24.29
CA THR A 689 -19.09 7.35 -22.99
C THR A 689 -19.15 8.86 -22.80
N TRP A 690 -20.35 9.40 -22.67
CA TRP A 690 -20.63 10.83 -22.56
C TRP A 690 -20.81 11.22 -21.09
N GLY A 691 -20.25 12.38 -20.71
CA GLY A 691 -20.48 13.02 -19.41
C GLY A 691 -21.76 13.87 -19.38
N GLU A 692 -21.89 14.71 -18.36
CA GLU A 692 -23.07 15.56 -18.11
C GLU A 692 -23.18 16.70 -19.15
N SER A 693 -23.71 16.34 -20.31
CA SER A 693 -24.32 17.21 -21.32
C SER A 693 -23.46 18.23 -22.08
N GLY A 694 -23.56 18.16 -23.41
CA GLY A 694 -23.18 19.18 -24.39
C GLY A 694 -23.56 18.67 -25.78
N SER A 695 -24.10 19.51 -26.65
CA SER A 695 -24.33 19.17 -28.05
C SER A 695 -22.99 18.92 -28.76
N CYS A 696 -22.92 17.85 -29.56
CA CYS A 696 -21.68 17.42 -30.18
C CYS A 696 -21.87 17.13 -31.67
N ARG A 697 -20.91 17.60 -32.46
CA ARG A 697 -20.72 17.19 -33.85
C ARG A 697 -19.53 16.25 -33.92
N ILE A 698 -19.74 15.08 -34.51
CA ILE A 698 -18.72 14.06 -34.73
C ILE A 698 -18.47 13.95 -36.23
N SER A 699 -17.20 14.01 -36.63
CA SER A 699 -16.79 13.83 -38.02
C SER A 699 -15.64 12.84 -38.15
N VAL A 700 -15.61 12.12 -39.27
CA VAL A 700 -14.56 11.16 -39.63
C VAL A 700 -13.88 11.63 -40.92
N ASP A 701 -12.59 11.92 -40.86
CA ASP A 701 -11.80 12.54 -41.94
C ASP A 701 -12.45 13.82 -42.50
N GLY A 702 -13.08 14.60 -41.61
CA GLY A 702 -13.77 15.85 -41.95
C GLY A 702 -15.18 15.68 -42.52
N GLU A 703 -15.64 14.45 -42.75
CA GLU A 703 -17.03 14.18 -43.12
C GLU A 703 -17.93 14.01 -41.89
N LEU A 704 -19.11 14.62 -41.89
CA LEU A 704 -20.06 14.52 -40.78
C LEU A 704 -20.55 13.08 -40.59
N LEU A 705 -20.32 12.52 -39.40
CA LEU A 705 -20.81 11.20 -39.00
C LEU A 705 -22.12 11.31 -38.22
N SER A 706 -22.15 12.21 -37.23
CA SER A 706 -23.31 12.40 -36.36
C SER A 706 -23.32 13.82 -35.79
N GLU A 707 -24.51 14.39 -35.64
CA GLU A 707 -24.73 15.62 -34.88
C GLU A 707 -25.88 15.34 -33.91
N LYS A 708 -25.63 15.55 -32.62
CA LYS A 708 -26.61 15.30 -31.56
C LYS A 708 -26.76 16.53 -30.69
N GLU A 709 -28.01 16.93 -30.50
CA GLU A 709 -28.40 17.83 -29.42
C GLU A 709 -28.62 17.01 -28.15
N ASP A 710 -28.02 17.46 -27.05
CA ASP A 710 -28.21 16.93 -25.69
C ASP A 710 -28.07 15.40 -25.55
N VAL A 711 -26.83 14.92 -25.67
CA VAL A 711 -26.55 13.49 -25.93
C VAL A 711 -27.10 12.52 -24.88
N CYS A 712 -27.24 12.91 -23.60
CA CYS A 712 -27.71 12.03 -22.51
C CYS A 712 -29.00 12.46 -21.79
N GLY A 713 -29.56 13.65 -22.05
CA GLY A 713 -30.70 14.16 -21.25
C GLY A 713 -30.39 14.22 -19.74
N ASP A 714 -31.42 14.09 -18.89
CA ASP A 714 -31.33 14.24 -17.42
C ASP A 714 -30.60 13.09 -16.68
N THR A 715 -30.10 12.05 -17.38
CA THR A 715 -29.54 10.84 -16.73
C THR A 715 -28.04 10.90 -16.42
N GLY A 716 -27.39 12.07 -16.60
CA GLY A 716 -26.00 12.34 -16.22
C GLY A 716 -24.93 11.71 -17.13
N LEU A 717 -24.86 10.38 -17.20
CA LEU A 717 -23.88 9.61 -17.99
C LEU A 717 -24.57 8.64 -18.95
N CYS A 718 -24.10 8.55 -20.19
CA CYS A 718 -24.60 7.54 -21.12
C CYS A 718 -23.52 7.03 -22.07
N GLU A 719 -23.55 5.72 -22.34
CA GLU A 719 -22.68 5.07 -23.33
C GLU A 719 -23.48 4.84 -24.61
N LYS A 720 -22.92 5.19 -25.77
CA LYS A 720 -23.57 5.01 -27.07
C LYS A 720 -22.59 4.46 -28.10
N GLU A 721 -23.06 3.52 -28.91
CA GLU A 721 -22.39 3.08 -30.12
C GLU A 721 -22.91 3.85 -31.34
N ILE A 722 -21.98 4.29 -32.19
CA ILE A 722 -22.27 5.01 -33.43
C ILE A 722 -21.72 4.18 -34.58
N PRO A 723 -22.57 3.57 -35.43
CA PRO A 723 -22.11 2.77 -36.55
C PRO A 723 -21.22 3.59 -37.49
N LEU A 724 -20.05 3.04 -37.85
CA LEU A 724 -19.14 3.66 -38.80
C LEU A 724 -19.47 3.20 -40.23
N PRO A 725 -19.50 4.11 -41.21
CA PRO A 725 -19.69 3.75 -42.60
C PRO A 725 -18.63 2.74 -43.10
N ALA A 726 -19.08 1.70 -43.81
CA ALA A 726 -18.21 0.64 -44.33
C ALA A 726 -17.04 1.15 -45.20
N LYS A 727 -17.15 2.35 -45.79
CA LYS A 727 -16.06 2.99 -46.57
C LYS A 727 -14.79 3.27 -45.77
N TYR A 728 -14.87 3.27 -44.43
CA TYR A 728 -13.72 3.46 -43.55
C TYR A 728 -13.06 2.14 -43.14
N ALA A 729 -13.65 0.99 -43.46
CA ALA A 729 -13.08 -0.31 -43.13
C ALA A 729 -11.65 -0.49 -43.69
N GLY A 730 -10.77 -1.03 -42.86
CA GLY A 730 -9.35 -1.24 -43.13
C GLY A 730 -8.50 0.05 -43.15
N LYS A 731 -9.00 1.18 -42.63
CA LYS A 731 -8.30 2.47 -42.67
C LYS A 731 -8.08 3.04 -41.28
N ARG A 732 -6.96 3.75 -41.12
CA ARG A 732 -6.75 4.69 -40.02
C ARG A 732 -7.41 6.03 -40.37
N VAL A 733 -8.35 6.48 -39.57
CA VAL A 733 -9.16 7.68 -39.82
C VAL A 733 -9.06 8.64 -38.65
N ARG A 734 -9.25 9.94 -38.92
CA ARG A 734 -9.33 10.96 -37.87
C ARG A 734 -10.77 11.16 -37.43
N ILE A 735 -11.05 10.90 -36.15
CA ILE A 735 -12.35 11.13 -35.53
C ILE A 735 -12.27 12.42 -34.72
N GLU A 736 -13.04 13.45 -35.11
CA GLU A 736 -13.14 14.75 -34.43
C GLU A 736 -14.46 14.85 -33.68
N PHE A 737 -14.38 15.37 -32.45
CA PHE A 737 -15.50 15.75 -31.59
C PHE A 737 -15.47 17.27 -31.39
N ARG A 738 -16.54 17.95 -31.80
CA ARG A 738 -16.66 19.39 -31.73
C ARG A 738 -17.85 19.78 -30.86
N ASN A 739 -17.60 20.62 -29.87
CA ASN A 739 -18.64 21.15 -29.00
C ASN A 739 -19.47 22.19 -29.77
N THR A 740 -20.76 21.90 -29.96
CA THR A 740 -21.73 22.80 -30.60
C THR A 740 -22.66 23.48 -29.60
N ASP A 741 -22.55 23.16 -28.30
CA ASP A 741 -23.24 23.86 -27.22
C ASP A 741 -22.58 25.24 -26.97
N GLN A 742 -23.39 26.25 -26.69
CA GLN A 742 -22.92 27.62 -26.43
C GLN A 742 -22.67 27.90 -24.95
N LYS A 743 -23.10 27.01 -24.06
CA LYS A 743 -23.09 27.23 -22.62
C LYS A 743 -22.37 26.15 -21.83
N ARG A 744 -22.43 24.90 -22.29
CA ARG A 744 -21.90 23.74 -21.56
C ARG A 744 -20.65 23.18 -22.24
N ASP A 745 -19.78 22.60 -21.43
CA ASP A 745 -18.60 21.90 -21.91
C ASP A 745 -19.00 20.53 -22.45
N LEU A 746 -18.42 20.13 -23.58
CA LEU A 746 -18.52 18.76 -24.07
C LEU A 746 -17.62 17.88 -23.22
N GLN A 747 -18.10 16.73 -22.75
CA GLN A 747 -17.29 15.78 -21.98
C GLN A 747 -17.43 14.37 -22.55
N ILE A 748 -16.28 13.74 -22.85
CA ILE A 748 -16.19 12.32 -23.19
C ILE A 748 -15.30 11.66 -22.14
N LEU A 749 -15.82 10.63 -21.49
CA LEU A 749 -15.25 10.03 -20.28
C LEU A 749 -14.83 8.58 -20.55
N ASN A 750 -14.05 8.01 -19.64
CA ASN A 750 -13.43 6.69 -19.70
C ASN A 750 -12.53 6.48 -20.92
N GLU A 751 -13.11 5.99 -22.02
CA GLU A 751 -12.36 5.55 -23.19
C GLU A 751 -13.16 5.76 -24.46
N LEU A 752 -12.45 5.94 -25.56
CA LEU A 752 -12.98 5.92 -26.91
C LEU A 752 -12.63 4.59 -27.56
N CYS A 753 -13.60 3.90 -28.18
CA CYS A 753 -13.34 2.55 -28.69
C CYS A 753 -13.97 2.29 -30.06
N ILE A 754 -13.25 1.55 -30.92
CA ILE A 754 -13.81 0.90 -32.10
C ILE A 754 -14.22 -0.53 -31.74
N SER A 755 -15.53 -0.79 -31.73
CA SER A 755 -16.10 -2.14 -31.62
C SER A 755 -16.42 -2.71 -32.99
N VAL A 756 -16.36 -4.04 -33.14
CA VAL A 756 -16.70 -4.76 -34.37
C VAL A 756 -17.87 -5.69 -34.11
N ASN A 757 -18.96 -5.52 -34.84
CA ASN A 757 -20.10 -6.42 -34.71
C ASN A 757 -19.91 -7.61 -35.67
N ASP A 758 -20.03 -8.83 -35.17
CA ASP A 758 -19.98 -10.05 -35.98
C ASP A 758 -21.16 -10.16 -36.99
#